data_AF-A0A8C1ZNR4-F1
#
_entry.id   AF-A0A8C1ZNR4-F1
#
_cell.length_a   1.000
_cell.length_b   1.000
_cell.length_c   1.000
_cell.angle_alpha   90.00
_cell.angle_beta   90.00
_cell.angle_gamma   90.00
#
_symmetry.space_group_name_H-M   'P 1'
#
loop_
_entity.id
_entity.type
_entity.pdbx_description
1 polymer ?
#
loop_
_entity_poly.entity_id
_entity_poly.type
_entity_poly.pdbx_seq_one_letter_code
_entity_poly.pdbx_strand_id
1 'polypeptide(L)'
;NGEDQQPWLQLDLRDRLKVTSIATQGRWGSTDWVTRYQLQYSDSGRAWRPYRQEDVIWTFTGNSDTDTVVQHKLPHSIRTRYMRLLPLEGSPKGGMGLRLEAYGCTYKSDVADFDGRSALLYRFNQKSTSTVKDVISLRFRSHQAEGVLVHGEGQRGDFLTLELQRGRLILHLNLGERKRRPQSTGRSSSVMLGSLLDDHHWHSVQIERFNKHVNFTVDGLTQHFRSPGQEDTLEIDYELSFGGIPLPGKPGTFLHENFHGCIENLNYNGVSVIDMAKRRKPQIYTVGNVTFSCSESSSVAVTFLSSTGSFLMLPADYSMESLSVRLQFRTWNQEGLLFSIPLSRDPDTINLLLQLSQARLLLLLSGGPQNSAQNLSDGQWHSITVENRDFSLCNLVLVVDVVFDLKDSKLGFSIILGCPLFQSDFNCENPNKGYQGCLRLLFINSHPVNFLQIQQESLSNFSQISFDVCNIQDRCLPNLCEHRGQCIQSWDQFHCDCSGTGYTGATCHSSIYERSCEAFRKTGSQSSVFTIDLDGSGPLEHTQVNCTMADKVWTVVGHDHMRPIDIQGSTPRSPFVLIFNYTISPYHLRSLVTSSEHCQQEVRYRCRKSRLFDTWDGTPLSWWLDRDGVKRTYWGGFLPGVQQCSCSLDGNCRDMNYFCNCDADQDTWANDTGVLSYKDHLPLSEIAIGDTNRTNSQAELQIGPLRCYGNRFFWNSASFYQESSYLHFPTLQAELSVDISLFFKTSALSGVFLENLGIRDFIRLELSSPYTVNFTIDLGDGPVILTVHSPVALNDRQWHYIRAERNVKEASLQVDSLPLKLNEAPSERPYRLQLSSQLFVGGTASRQRGFLGCLRFLTINGVTLDLYERAKTTPGVNSGCPGHCTSDSVCHNGGRCVEERSSYTCDCTQTAFDGPHCRTALAASFESGSSILYTLQEPFSGILNEEARRSPAGFHDAEVTKSQEKVSFGFLTHHVPALILTAHTVDQHYMAVMLTSNGSLQIRYLLDKEKQTETFSPVSSSLADGRFHWVKINRKGQELLVQVSFNTVFSCSILFPVSGIEITDKELVQAGLRGFIGCLSSVQFNQATPLKAALQNSQSPLVTVIGRLEASTSSLSSSRSCSLLADDSAKTDQGKDPLKKADQKDLAVIGGIDPHDIVLWEKTFQNNTQI
;
A
#
# COMPACT_ATOMS: atom_id res chain seq x y z
N ASN A 1 -19.60 -49.56 -18.15
CA ASN A 1 -18.99 -49.56 -16.80
C ASN A 1 -18.66 -48.14 -16.36
N GLY A 2 -19.68 -47.29 -16.22
CA GLY A 2 -19.57 -45.92 -15.68
C GLY A 2 -20.06 -45.82 -14.23
N GLU A 3 -20.04 -46.95 -13.50
CA GLU A 3 -20.60 -47.05 -12.15
C GLU A 3 -19.55 -46.84 -11.05
N ASP A 4 -18.25 -46.86 -11.37
CA ASP A 4 -17.19 -46.57 -10.41
C ASP A 4 -17.07 -45.04 -10.23
N GLN A 5 -17.61 -44.54 -9.12
CA GLN A 5 -17.61 -43.12 -8.77
C GLN A 5 -16.26 -42.63 -8.24
N GLN A 6 -15.29 -43.52 -7.95
CA GLN A 6 -13.96 -43.17 -7.44
C GLN A 6 -12.87 -44.09 -8.01
N PRO A 7 -12.64 -44.08 -9.33
CA PRO A 7 -11.67 -44.97 -9.96
C PRO A 7 -10.23 -44.64 -9.53
N TRP A 8 -9.39 -45.66 -9.39
CA TRP A 8 -7.96 -45.49 -9.15
C TRP A 8 -7.12 -46.58 -9.82
N LEU A 9 -5.87 -46.26 -10.16
CA LEU A 9 -4.85 -47.20 -10.62
C LEU A 9 -3.74 -47.30 -9.57
N GLN A 10 -3.50 -48.50 -9.04
CA GLN A 10 -2.48 -48.74 -8.01
C GLN A 10 -1.22 -49.42 -8.57
N LEU A 11 -0.05 -49.03 -8.06
CA LEU A 11 1.25 -49.59 -8.35
C LEU A 11 1.92 -50.05 -7.04
N ASP A 12 2.39 -51.30 -7.00
CA ASP A 12 3.33 -51.79 -5.97
C ASP A 12 4.75 -51.78 -6.57
N LEU A 13 5.60 -50.90 -6.06
CA LEU A 13 7.00 -50.75 -6.48
C LEU A 13 7.91 -51.87 -5.94
N ARG A 14 7.34 -52.84 -5.20
CA ARG A 14 7.98 -53.96 -4.51
C ARG A 14 8.83 -53.56 -3.32
N ASP A 15 9.67 -52.53 -3.50
CA ASP A 15 10.50 -51.93 -2.46
C ASP A 15 10.13 -50.45 -2.26
N ARG A 16 10.60 -49.88 -1.14
CA ARG A 16 10.43 -48.44 -0.88
C ARG A 16 11.41 -47.66 -1.76
N LEU A 17 10.88 -46.98 -2.77
CA LEU A 17 11.69 -46.21 -3.74
C LEU A 17 11.48 -44.71 -3.53
N LYS A 18 12.47 -43.93 -3.98
CA LYS A 18 12.35 -42.47 -4.09
C LYS A 18 11.83 -42.14 -5.49
N VAL A 19 10.56 -41.79 -5.61
CA VAL A 19 9.89 -41.37 -6.85
C VAL A 19 10.12 -39.88 -7.10
N THR A 20 10.57 -39.53 -8.30
CA THR A 20 10.93 -38.15 -8.70
C THR A 20 10.08 -37.59 -9.84
N SER A 21 9.48 -38.44 -10.67
CA SER A 21 8.53 -37.99 -11.69
C SER A 21 7.54 -39.08 -12.07
N ILE A 22 6.42 -38.65 -12.64
CA ILE A 22 5.38 -39.52 -13.21
C ILE A 22 5.10 -39.07 -14.64
N ALA A 23 4.81 -39.99 -15.55
CA ALA A 23 4.40 -39.68 -16.90
C ALA A 23 3.09 -40.40 -17.25
N THR A 24 2.17 -39.67 -17.87
CA THR A 24 0.88 -40.20 -18.33
C THR A 24 0.74 -40.09 -19.84
N GLN A 25 0.04 -41.05 -20.44
CA GLN A 25 -0.29 -41.08 -21.85
C GLN A 25 -1.69 -41.66 -22.02
N GLY A 26 -2.48 -41.17 -22.99
CA GLY A 26 -3.80 -41.73 -23.27
C GLY A 26 -3.74 -43.15 -23.85
N ARG A 27 -4.88 -43.82 -24.02
CA ARG A 27 -4.91 -45.18 -24.55
C ARG A 27 -4.63 -45.18 -26.05
N TRP A 28 -3.66 -45.99 -26.48
CA TRP A 28 -3.28 -46.10 -27.89
C TRP A 28 -4.46 -46.53 -28.77
N GLY A 29 -4.68 -45.82 -29.87
CA GLY A 29 -5.71 -46.14 -30.86
C GLY A 29 -7.16 -45.97 -30.39
N SER A 30 -7.41 -45.27 -29.27
CA SER A 30 -8.77 -44.93 -28.83
C SER A 30 -8.98 -43.41 -28.77
N THR A 31 -10.13 -42.99 -28.25
CA THR A 31 -10.42 -41.60 -27.91
C THR A 31 -10.37 -41.36 -26.40
N ASP A 32 -9.74 -42.25 -25.63
CA ASP A 32 -9.79 -42.24 -24.16
C ASP A 32 -8.46 -41.78 -23.58
N TRP A 33 -8.50 -40.68 -22.81
CA TRP A 33 -7.35 -40.16 -22.07
C TRP A 33 -7.82 -39.47 -20.78
N VAL A 34 -6.92 -39.32 -19.81
CA VAL A 34 -7.19 -38.60 -18.56
C VAL A 34 -6.70 -37.16 -18.72
N THR A 35 -7.58 -36.18 -18.52
CA THR A 35 -7.25 -34.75 -18.62
C THR A 35 -6.79 -34.17 -17.28
N ARG A 36 -7.24 -34.74 -16.16
CA ARG A 36 -6.84 -34.33 -14.80
C ARG A 36 -6.81 -35.52 -13.85
N TYR A 37 -5.84 -35.57 -12.95
CA TYR A 37 -5.72 -36.62 -11.95
C TYR A 37 -5.03 -36.17 -10.67
N GLN A 38 -5.22 -36.92 -9.59
CA GLN A 38 -4.48 -36.78 -8.33
C GLN A 38 -3.59 -37.99 -8.07
N LEU A 39 -2.61 -37.82 -7.19
CA LEU A 39 -1.68 -38.87 -6.79
C LEU A 39 -1.82 -39.15 -5.30
N GLN A 40 -1.83 -40.41 -4.90
CA GLN A 40 -1.73 -40.88 -3.53
C GLN A 40 -0.56 -41.87 -3.39
N TYR A 41 -0.03 -42.01 -2.18
CA TYR A 41 1.08 -42.92 -1.91
C TYR A 41 0.98 -43.54 -0.50
N SER A 42 1.58 -44.73 -0.32
CA SER A 42 1.51 -45.49 0.93
C SER A 42 2.74 -46.39 1.11
N ASP A 43 3.17 -46.60 2.35
CA ASP A 43 4.21 -47.59 2.67
C ASP A 43 3.61 -48.99 2.92
N SER A 44 2.36 -49.09 3.38
CA SER A 44 1.66 -50.34 3.73
C SER A 44 0.62 -50.79 2.70
N GLY A 45 0.22 -49.90 1.79
CA GLY A 45 -0.87 -50.12 0.83
C GLY A 45 -2.27 -49.93 1.44
N ARG A 46 -2.35 -49.54 2.72
CA ARG A 46 -3.59 -49.34 3.48
C ARG A 46 -3.81 -47.88 3.86
N ALA A 47 -2.81 -47.26 4.48
CA ALA A 47 -2.83 -45.84 4.84
C ALA A 47 -2.35 -44.99 3.66
N TRP A 48 -3.27 -44.31 2.97
CA TRP A 48 -2.97 -43.53 1.77
C TRP A 48 -2.83 -42.04 2.08
N ARG A 49 -1.70 -41.47 1.67
CA ARG A 49 -1.46 -40.03 1.70
C ARG A 49 -1.70 -39.42 0.34
N PRO A 50 -2.50 -38.34 0.23
CA PRO A 50 -2.51 -37.54 -0.98
C PRO A 50 -1.14 -36.88 -1.18
N TYR A 51 -0.70 -36.81 -2.43
CA TYR A 51 0.41 -35.97 -2.81
C TYR A 51 -0.03 -34.50 -2.69
N ARG A 52 0.68 -33.78 -1.83
CA ARG A 52 0.47 -32.36 -1.60
C ARG A 52 1.61 -31.56 -2.17
N GLN A 53 1.28 -30.40 -2.72
CA GLN A 53 2.25 -29.37 -3.07
C GLN A 53 1.79 -28.10 -2.36
N GLU A 54 2.66 -27.52 -1.53
CA GLU A 54 2.34 -26.35 -0.69
C GLU A 54 1.13 -26.57 0.22
N ASP A 55 1.07 -27.76 0.84
CA ASP A 55 0.00 -28.23 1.74
C ASP A 55 -1.38 -28.39 1.09
N VAL A 56 -1.48 -28.27 -0.23
CA VAL A 56 -2.72 -28.48 -0.99
C VAL A 56 -2.67 -29.81 -1.74
N ILE A 57 -3.78 -30.54 -1.79
CA ILE A 57 -3.90 -31.76 -2.60
C ILE A 57 -3.72 -31.40 -4.07
N TRP A 58 -2.62 -31.86 -4.66
CA TRP A 58 -2.23 -31.41 -5.97
C TRP A 58 -2.97 -32.15 -7.07
N THR A 59 -3.58 -31.40 -7.98
CA THR A 59 -4.23 -31.92 -9.17
C THR A 59 -3.34 -31.69 -10.39
N PHE A 60 -2.90 -32.78 -11.02
CA PHE A 60 -2.06 -32.74 -12.21
C PHE A 60 -2.90 -32.59 -13.47
N THR A 61 -2.47 -31.72 -14.38
CA THR A 61 -2.97 -31.70 -15.75
C THR A 61 -2.44 -32.92 -16.49
N GLY A 62 -3.34 -33.75 -16.99
CA GLY A 62 -3.03 -34.94 -17.77
C GLY A 62 -2.87 -34.63 -19.25
N ASN A 63 -3.40 -35.51 -20.09
CA ASN A 63 -3.22 -35.52 -21.53
C ASN A 63 -4.33 -34.72 -22.24
N SER A 64 -4.01 -34.18 -23.42
CA SER A 64 -4.95 -33.55 -24.35
C SER A 64 -5.33 -34.44 -25.53
N ASP A 65 -4.62 -35.56 -25.69
CA ASP A 65 -4.77 -36.54 -26.77
C ASP A 65 -4.34 -37.94 -26.29
N THR A 66 -4.33 -38.92 -27.20
CA THR A 66 -3.96 -40.31 -26.89
C THR A 66 -2.47 -40.65 -27.06
N ASP A 67 -1.68 -39.76 -27.67
CA ASP A 67 -0.33 -40.08 -28.17
C ASP A 67 0.79 -39.29 -27.48
N THR A 68 0.51 -38.08 -26.99
CA THR A 68 1.47 -37.21 -26.33
C THR A 68 1.74 -37.69 -24.90
N VAL A 69 3.02 -37.92 -24.57
CA VAL A 69 3.44 -38.23 -23.19
C VAL A 69 3.52 -36.93 -22.40
N VAL A 70 2.80 -36.86 -21.28
CA VAL A 70 2.83 -35.73 -20.35
C VAL A 70 3.58 -36.16 -19.10
N GLN A 71 4.76 -35.60 -18.88
CA GLN A 71 5.60 -35.91 -17.71
C GLN A 71 5.60 -34.76 -16.71
N HIS A 72 5.34 -35.09 -15.45
CA HIS A 72 5.44 -34.17 -14.31
C HIS A 72 6.59 -34.57 -13.40
N LYS A 73 7.56 -33.66 -13.25
CA LYS A 73 8.58 -33.77 -12.21
C LYS A 73 7.98 -33.34 -10.88
N LEU A 74 8.14 -34.17 -9.86
CA LEU A 74 7.68 -33.87 -8.50
C LEU A 74 8.70 -32.92 -7.84
N PRO A 75 8.32 -31.68 -7.45
CA PRO A 75 9.21 -30.78 -6.72
C PRO A 75 9.76 -31.42 -5.43
N HIS A 76 8.89 -32.13 -4.71
CA HIS A 76 9.25 -32.93 -3.56
C HIS A 76 9.11 -34.41 -3.90
N SER A 77 10.24 -35.12 -3.94
CA SER A 77 10.24 -36.56 -4.23
C SER A 77 9.51 -37.34 -3.13
N ILE A 78 8.69 -38.30 -3.54
CA ILE A 78 7.95 -39.18 -2.63
C ILE A 78 8.81 -40.41 -2.32
N ARG A 79 8.82 -40.84 -1.06
CA ARG A 79 9.48 -42.10 -0.65
C ARG A 79 8.38 -43.07 -0.28
N THR A 80 8.14 -44.07 -1.13
CA THR A 80 6.96 -44.92 -1.01
C THR A 80 7.18 -46.28 -1.66
N ARG A 81 6.41 -47.26 -1.21
CA ARG A 81 6.28 -48.56 -1.88
C ARG A 81 5.06 -48.62 -2.81
N TYR A 82 3.94 -48.04 -2.38
CA TYR A 82 2.68 -48.10 -3.12
C TYR A 82 2.28 -46.72 -3.63
N MET A 83 1.78 -46.66 -4.85
CA MET A 83 1.29 -45.44 -5.48
C MET A 83 -0.13 -45.64 -6.01
N ARG A 84 -0.96 -44.61 -5.98
CA ARG A 84 -2.29 -44.59 -6.61
C ARG A 84 -2.44 -43.35 -7.44
N LEU A 85 -2.89 -43.50 -8.67
CA LEU A 85 -3.33 -42.41 -9.53
C LEU A 85 -4.86 -42.40 -9.55
N LEU A 86 -5.46 -41.26 -9.24
CA LEU A 86 -6.91 -41.06 -9.14
C LEU A 86 -7.35 -40.16 -10.30
N PRO A 87 -7.89 -40.72 -11.40
CA PRO A 87 -8.43 -39.93 -12.50
C PRO A 87 -9.62 -39.10 -12.02
N LEU A 88 -9.61 -37.80 -12.30
CA LEU A 88 -10.71 -36.89 -11.97
C LEU A 88 -11.58 -36.61 -13.20
N GLU A 89 -10.93 -36.34 -14.33
CA GLU A 89 -11.60 -35.98 -15.58
C GLU A 89 -11.00 -36.76 -16.75
N GLY A 90 -11.85 -37.17 -17.68
CA GLY A 90 -11.46 -37.89 -18.89
C GLY A 90 -11.76 -37.09 -20.16
N SER A 91 -11.37 -37.65 -21.30
CA SER A 91 -11.67 -37.09 -22.61
C SER A 91 -13.20 -36.88 -22.80
N PRO A 92 -13.65 -35.78 -23.42
CA PRO A 92 -15.07 -35.53 -23.64
C PRO A 92 -15.76 -36.56 -24.55
N LYS A 93 -14.98 -37.22 -25.43
CA LYS A 93 -15.50 -38.11 -26.48
C LYS A 93 -15.38 -39.61 -26.15
N GLY A 94 -14.36 -40.02 -25.39
CA GLY A 94 -14.09 -41.43 -25.09
C GLY A 94 -14.23 -41.83 -23.62
N GLY A 95 -13.97 -40.90 -22.69
CA GLY A 95 -13.85 -41.17 -21.26
C GLY A 95 -12.38 -41.31 -20.81
N MET A 96 -12.15 -42.06 -19.73
CA MET A 96 -10.86 -42.19 -19.06
C MET A 96 -10.03 -43.35 -19.63
N GLY A 97 -8.82 -43.05 -20.13
CA GLY A 97 -7.82 -44.03 -20.57
C GLY A 97 -6.42 -43.61 -20.13
N LEU A 98 -5.59 -44.55 -19.67
CA LEU A 98 -4.31 -44.22 -19.05
C LEU A 98 -3.23 -45.27 -19.29
N ARG A 99 -2.06 -44.81 -19.69
CA ARG A 99 -0.75 -45.47 -19.54
C ARG A 99 0.06 -44.63 -18.57
N LEU A 100 0.78 -45.28 -17.67
CA LEU A 100 1.49 -44.62 -16.57
C LEU A 100 2.92 -45.17 -16.47
N GLU A 101 3.86 -44.26 -16.28
CA GLU A 101 5.26 -44.58 -15.96
C GLU A 101 5.71 -43.77 -14.73
N ALA A 102 6.47 -44.39 -13.83
CA ALA A 102 7.03 -43.77 -12.64
C ALA A 102 8.55 -43.83 -12.68
N TYR A 103 9.21 -42.70 -12.38
CA TYR A 103 10.66 -42.55 -12.42
C TYR A 103 11.19 -42.30 -11.01
N GLY A 104 12.34 -42.87 -10.68
CA GLY A 104 12.92 -42.75 -9.36
C GLY A 104 14.23 -43.53 -9.18
N CYS A 105 14.67 -43.67 -7.93
CA CYS A 105 15.83 -44.45 -7.55
C CYS A 105 15.62 -45.23 -6.24
N THR A 106 16.48 -46.23 -6.01
CA THR A 106 16.49 -47.01 -4.76
C THR A 106 16.77 -46.11 -3.57
N TYR A 107 16.02 -46.28 -2.48
CA TYR A 107 16.17 -45.51 -1.26
C TYR A 107 16.72 -46.38 -0.13
N LYS A 108 17.90 -46.04 0.40
CA LYS A 108 18.47 -46.72 1.57
C LYS A 108 17.90 -46.13 2.85
N SER A 109 17.35 -47.00 3.69
CA SER A 109 16.62 -46.64 4.92
C SER A 109 17.25 -47.34 6.12
N ASP A 110 17.88 -46.57 7.00
CA ASP A 110 18.37 -47.05 8.29
C ASP A 110 17.40 -46.64 9.39
N VAL A 111 16.58 -47.59 9.84
CA VAL A 111 15.50 -47.35 10.82
C VAL A 111 15.83 -47.97 12.17
N ALA A 112 15.40 -47.30 13.24
CA ALA A 112 15.34 -47.78 14.61
C ALA A 112 13.93 -47.53 15.19
N ASP A 113 13.40 -48.49 15.91
CA ASP A 113 12.08 -48.47 16.57
C ASP A 113 12.30 -48.38 18.09
N PHE A 114 11.58 -47.44 18.71
CA PHE A 114 11.68 -47.06 20.11
C PHE A 114 10.32 -47.29 20.79
N ASP A 115 10.32 -47.99 21.91
CA ASP A 115 9.13 -48.42 22.65
C ASP A 115 8.70 -47.47 23.80
N GLY A 116 9.25 -46.25 23.84
CA GLY A 116 9.09 -45.30 24.95
C GLY A 116 9.90 -45.66 26.21
N ARG A 117 10.66 -46.75 26.20
CA ARG A 117 11.59 -47.15 27.28
C ARG A 117 13.03 -47.30 26.81
N SER A 118 13.25 -47.19 25.51
CA SER A 118 14.53 -47.36 24.85
C SER A 118 15.11 -46.04 24.36
N ALA A 119 16.43 -45.98 24.29
CA ALA A 119 17.17 -44.81 23.81
C ALA A 119 18.54 -45.21 23.22
N LEU A 120 19.08 -44.38 22.34
CA LEU A 120 20.45 -44.49 21.83
C LEU A 120 21.31 -43.36 22.39
N LEU A 121 22.47 -43.68 22.96
CA LEU A 121 23.40 -42.73 23.56
C LEU A 121 24.68 -42.67 22.75
N TYR A 122 24.90 -41.56 22.06
CA TYR A 122 26.10 -41.29 21.29
C TYR A 122 27.13 -40.55 22.15
N ARG A 123 28.27 -41.20 22.43
CA ARG A 123 29.33 -40.67 23.27
C ARG A 123 30.46 -40.09 22.43
N PHE A 124 30.86 -38.86 22.73
CA PHE A 124 31.99 -38.19 22.08
C PHE A 124 33.33 -38.76 22.57
N ASN A 125 34.36 -38.62 21.73
CA ASN A 125 35.73 -39.03 22.11
C ASN A 125 36.35 -38.10 23.17
N GLN A 126 35.85 -36.87 23.28
CA GLN A 126 36.29 -35.85 24.23
C GLN A 126 35.27 -35.71 25.37
N LYS A 127 35.72 -35.19 26.53
CA LYS A 127 34.86 -35.03 27.72
C LYS A 127 33.72 -34.01 27.54
N SER A 128 33.88 -33.08 26.60
CA SER A 128 32.83 -32.17 26.13
C SER A 128 33.12 -31.81 24.67
N THR A 129 32.08 -31.39 23.95
CA THR A 129 32.19 -30.91 22.57
C THR A 129 31.66 -29.49 22.50
N SER A 130 32.50 -28.55 22.07
CA SER A 130 32.11 -27.17 21.79
C SER A 130 32.03 -26.97 20.28
N THR A 131 30.83 -26.73 19.76
CA THR A 131 30.60 -26.58 18.32
C THR A 131 30.19 -25.15 17.97
N VAL A 132 30.59 -24.69 16.78
CA VAL A 132 30.12 -23.44 16.16
C VAL A 132 29.03 -23.72 15.11
N LYS A 133 29.03 -24.95 14.57
CA LYS A 133 28.09 -25.44 13.58
C LYS A 133 27.58 -26.81 13.99
N ASP A 134 26.27 -27.01 13.96
CA ASP A 134 25.63 -28.29 14.17
C ASP A 134 24.62 -28.57 13.05
N VAL A 135 24.62 -29.82 12.57
CA VAL A 135 23.63 -30.31 11.60
C VAL A 135 23.04 -31.61 12.13
N ILE A 136 21.74 -31.58 12.44
CA ILE A 136 20.98 -32.74 12.88
C ILE A 136 19.87 -32.98 11.87
N SER A 137 19.79 -34.19 11.34
CA SER A 137 18.73 -34.55 10.40
C SER A 137 18.21 -35.94 10.71
N LEU A 138 16.89 -36.10 10.76
CA LEU A 138 16.23 -37.38 11.00
C LEU A 138 14.85 -37.39 10.34
N ARG A 139 14.27 -38.57 10.18
CA ARG A 139 12.83 -38.71 9.95
C ARG A 139 12.22 -39.49 11.09
N PHE A 140 11.00 -39.16 11.49
CA PHE A 140 10.32 -39.90 12.56
C PHE A 140 8.88 -40.22 12.19
N ARG A 141 8.33 -41.23 12.87
CA ARG A 141 6.94 -41.69 12.74
C ARG A 141 6.43 -42.09 14.12
N SER A 142 5.34 -41.50 14.59
CA SER A 142 4.79 -41.73 15.93
C SER A 142 3.25 -41.70 15.93
N HIS A 143 2.64 -42.39 16.90
CA HIS A 143 1.22 -42.26 17.28
C HIS A 143 1.00 -41.45 18.56
N GLN A 144 2.09 -41.20 19.30
CA GLN A 144 2.11 -40.42 20.53
C GLN A 144 2.35 -38.95 20.18
N ALA A 145 1.61 -38.07 20.84
CA ALA A 145 1.72 -36.63 20.71
C ALA A 145 2.85 -36.03 21.57
N GLU A 146 3.47 -36.85 22.43
CA GLU A 146 4.56 -36.48 23.34
C GLU A 146 5.78 -37.40 23.11
N GLY A 147 6.99 -36.88 23.26
CA GLY A 147 8.21 -37.69 23.25
C GLY A 147 9.49 -36.94 22.89
N VAL A 148 10.58 -37.15 23.65
CA VAL A 148 11.89 -36.55 23.36
C VAL A 148 12.61 -37.30 22.23
N LEU A 149 12.93 -36.60 21.13
CA LEU A 149 13.66 -37.18 19.99
C LEU A 149 15.18 -37.05 20.14
N VAL A 150 15.66 -35.88 20.57
CA VAL A 150 17.08 -35.55 20.72
C VAL A 150 17.27 -34.74 21.99
N HIS A 151 18.28 -35.07 22.78
CA HIS A 151 18.65 -34.27 23.95
C HIS A 151 20.17 -34.26 24.16
N GLY A 152 20.69 -33.08 24.48
CA GLY A 152 22.05 -32.87 24.94
C GLY A 152 22.11 -31.70 25.90
N GLU A 153 22.88 -31.86 26.97
CA GLU A 153 23.12 -30.85 28.00
C GLU A 153 24.64 -30.74 28.25
N GLY A 154 25.11 -29.53 28.52
CA GLY A 154 26.48 -29.24 28.91
C GLY A 154 26.58 -28.66 30.33
N GLN A 155 27.73 -28.83 30.96
CA GLN A 155 28.02 -28.33 32.32
C GLN A 155 27.75 -26.83 32.55
N ARG A 156 27.74 -26.02 31.50
CA ARG A 156 27.47 -24.57 31.56
C ARG A 156 25.98 -24.21 31.56
N GLY A 157 25.09 -25.20 31.46
CA GLY A 157 23.66 -25.01 31.26
C GLY A 157 23.29 -24.72 29.80
N ASP A 158 24.22 -24.95 28.87
CA ASP A 158 23.95 -25.03 27.44
C ASP A 158 23.19 -26.32 27.18
N PHE A 159 22.12 -26.26 26.38
CA PHE A 159 21.36 -27.45 26.05
C PHE A 159 20.69 -27.32 24.69
N LEU A 160 20.45 -28.48 24.08
CA LEU A 160 19.69 -28.66 22.87
C LEU A 160 18.73 -29.83 23.10
N THR A 161 17.43 -29.54 23.09
CA THR A 161 16.38 -30.55 23.20
C THR A 161 15.40 -30.39 22.05
N LEU A 162 15.19 -31.47 21.28
CA LEU A 162 14.12 -31.59 20.31
C LEU A 162 13.09 -32.58 20.86
N GLU A 163 11.87 -32.10 21.09
CA GLU A 163 10.78 -32.93 21.59
C GLU A 163 9.50 -32.74 20.78
N LEU A 164 8.70 -33.79 20.74
CA LEU A 164 7.32 -33.74 20.29
C LEU A 164 6.45 -33.40 21.52
N GLN A 165 5.66 -32.34 21.42
CA GLN A 165 4.71 -31.92 22.45
C GLN A 165 3.39 -31.54 21.77
N ARG A 166 2.28 -32.15 22.19
CA ARG A 166 0.94 -31.98 21.58
C ARG A 166 0.92 -32.13 20.06
N GLY A 167 1.72 -33.08 19.54
CA GLY A 167 1.83 -33.35 18.10
C GLY A 167 2.59 -32.26 17.32
N ARG A 168 3.36 -31.40 18.00
CA ARG A 168 4.19 -30.35 17.41
C ARG A 168 5.63 -30.54 17.85
N LEU A 169 6.60 -30.22 17.00
CA LEU A 169 8.00 -30.27 17.41
C LEU A 169 8.42 -28.97 18.06
N ILE A 170 9.06 -29.06 19.21
CA ILE A 170 9.65 -27.92 19.91
C ILE A 170 11.15 -28.13 19.99
N LEU A 171 11.89 -27.14 19.49
CA LEU A 171 13.32 -27.04 19.64
C LEU A 171 13.64 -26.06 20.76
N HIS A 172 14.19 -26.57 21.86
CA HIS A 172 14.77 -25.75 22.92
C HIS A 172 16.28 -25.66 22.72
N LEU A 173 16.81 -24.44 22.68
CA LEU A 173 18.24 -24.18 22.49
C LEU A 173 18.71 -23.05 23.39
N ASN A 174 19.77 -23.29 24.15
CA ASN A 174 20.42 -22.29 24.99
C ASN A 174 21.94 -22.26 24.77
N LEU A 175 22.51 -21.06 24.52
CA LEU A 175 23.94 -20.81 24.33
C LEU A 175 24.51 -19.93 25.46
N GLY A 176 24.30 -20.37 26.71
CA GLY A 176 24.85 -19.77 27.93
C GLY A 176 24.16 -18.50 28.43
N GLU A 177 23.49 -18.59 29.58
CA GLU A 177 23.16 -17.45 30.44
C GLU A 177 23.98 -17.51 31.74
N ARG A 178 24.83 -16.50 31.99
CA ARG A 178 25.43 -16.31 33.32
C ARG A 178 24.30 -16.01 34.30
N LYS A 179 24.00 -16.96 35.21
CA LYS A 179 23.08 -16.83 36.36
C LYS A 179 23.21 -15.46 37.06
N ARG A 180 22.49 -14.42 36.61
CA ARG A 180 22.23 -13.19 37.37
C ARG A 180 20.86 -12.61 37.00
N ARG A 181 19.94 -12.84 37.94
CA ARG A 181 18.63 -12.21 38.20
C ARG A 181 17.42 -12.69 37.37
N PRO A 182 16.35 -13.15 38.04
CA PRO A 182 15.04 -13.33 37.44
C PRO A 182 14.28 -11.99 37.54
N GLN A 183 14.17 -11.23 36.43
CA GLN A 183 13.12 -10.22 36.21
C GLN A 183 13.25 -9.59 34.81
N SER A 184 12.53 -10.12 33.82
CA SER A 184 11.40 -9.44 33.15
C SER A 184 11.00 -10.21 31.88
N THR A 185 9.78 -10.76 31.87
CA THR A 185 8.93 -11.01 30.69
C THR A 185 9.55 -11.73 29.48
N GLY A 186 9.48 -13.07 29.50
CA GLY A 186 8.68 -13.78 28.49
C GLY A 186 9.26 -14.08 27.11
N ARG A 187 10.57 -14.29 26.93
CA ARG A 187 11.08 -14.96 25.71
C ARG A 187 11.72 -16.31 26.07
N SER A 188 10.87 -17.32 26.14
CA SER A 188 11.26 -18.73 26.11
C SER A 188 12.17 -18.98 24.91
N SER A 189 13.31 -19.64 25.11
CA SER A 189 14.29 -20.02 24.07
C SER A 189 13.83 -21.25 23.25
N SER A 190 12.53 -21.34 23.01
CA SER A 190 11.87 -22.48 22.38
C SER A 190 11.16 -22.05 21.11
N VAL A 191 11.34 -22.85 20.07
CA VAL A 191 10.76 -22.59 18.75
C VAL A 191 9.94 -23.82 18.36
N MET A 192 8.66 -23.60 18.06
CA MET A 192 7.70 -24.66 17.74
C MET A 192 7.43 -24.69 16.23
N LEU A 193 7.48 -25.88 15.64
CA LEU A 193 7.23 -26.09 14.20
C LEU A 193 6.49 -27.40 13.93
N GLY A 194 5.67 -27.40 12.88
CA GLY A 194 4.80 -28.52 12.51
C GLY A 194 3.53 -28.63 13.37
N SER A 195 2.60 -29.47 12.92
CA SER A 195 1.35 -29.77 13.64
C SER A 195 0.86 -31.17 13.29
N LEU A 196 0.17 -31.81 14.25
CA LEU A 196 -0.43 -33.13 14.09
C LEU A 196 0.58 -34.20 13.61
N LEU A 197 1.83 -34.09 14.05
CA LEU A 197 2.94 -34.97 13.65
C LEU A 197 2.87 -36.38 14.30
N ASP A 198 1.78 -36.64 15.04
CA ASP A 198 1.39 -37.92 15.63
C ASP A 198 0.46 -38.72 14.71
N ASP A 199 0.45 -38.41 13.41
CA ASP A 199 -0.45 -38.98 12.40
C ASP A 199 -0.01 -40.36 11.86
N HIS A 200 1.00 -40.99 12.49
CA HIS A 200 1.61 -42.25 12.08
C HIS A 200 2.26 -42.31 10.70
N HIS A 201 2.74 -41.19 10.19
CA HIS A 201 3.56 -41.19 9.00
C HIS A 201 4.92 -40.55 9.20
N TRP A 202 5.73 -40.64 8.16
CA TRP A 202 7.11 -40.19 8.19
C TRP A 202 7.22 -38.69 7.97
N HIS A 203 7.55 -37.98 9.05
CA HIS A 203 7.92 -36.57 9.05
C HIS A 203 9.44 -36.42 8.99
N SER A 204 9.92 -35.40 8.29
CA SER A 204 11.34 -35.08 8.13
C SER A 204 11.72 -33.86 8.95
N VAL A 205 12.86 -33.94 9.63
CA VAL A 205 13.36 -32.89 10.51
C VAL A 205 14.81 -32.59 10.15
N GLN A 206 15.16 -31.31 10.03
CA GLN A 206 16.51 -30.84 9.83
C GLN A 206 16.76 -29.59 10.67
N ILE A 207 17.83 -29.60 11.45
CA ILE A 207 18.30 -28.48 12.27
C ILE A 207 19.70 -28.14 11.78
N GLU A 208 19.88 -26.90 11.34
CA GLU A 208 21.18 -26.36 10.96
C GLU A 208 21.47 -25.12 11.80
N ARG A 209 22.49 -25.21 12.66
CA ARG A 209 22.96 -24.07 13.45
C ARG A 209 24.31 -23.60 12.91
N PHE A 210 24.48 -22.28 12.76
CA PHE A 210 25.76 -21.63 12.53
C PHE A 210 25.86 -20.37 13.39
N ASN A 211 26.81 -20.36 14.33
CA ASN A 211 26.86 -19.38 15.42
C ASN A 211 25.50 -19.36 16.15
N LYS A 212 24.85 -18.19 16.21
CA LYS A 212 23.50 -18.02 16.76
C LYS A 212 22.37 -18.21 15.75
N HIS A 213 22.66 -18.36 14.46
CA HIS A 213 21.62 -18.51 13.45
C HIS A 213 21.21 -19.97 13.37
N VAL A 214 19.91 -20.24 13.44
CA VAL A 214 19.34 -21.58 13.39
C VAL A 214 18.29 -21.63 12.29
N ASN A 215 18.43 -22.62 11.41
CA ASN A 215 17.39 -23.04 10.47
C ASN A 215 16.78 -24.32 11.04
N PHE A 216 15.51 -24.27 11.42
CA PHE A 216 14.76 -25.42 11.88
C PHE A 216 13.70 -25.77 10.83
N THR A 217 13.83 -26.94 10.21
CA THR A 217 13.00 -27.38 9.09
C THR A 217 12.22 -28.64 9.47
N VAL A 218 10.90 -28.62 9.26
CA VAL A 218 10.00 -29.78 9.40
C VAL A 218 9.18 -29.91 8.12
N ASP A 219 9.26 -31.07 7.45
CA ASP A 219 8.55 -31.38 6.19
C ASP A 219 8.68 -30.34 5.06
N GLY A 220 9.81 -29.62 5.04
CA GLY A 220 10.11 -28.59 4.06
C GLY A 220 9.77 -27.17 4.51
N LEU A 221 8.93 -27.01 5.56
CA LEU A 221 8.71 -25.72 6.20
C LEU A 221 9.92 -25.37 7.06
N THR A 222 10.56 -24.23 6.82
CA THR A 222 11.75 -23.79 7.56
C THR A 222 11.46 -22.53 8.36
N GLN A 223 11.81 -22.56 9.64
CA GLN A 223 11.81 -21.41 10.53
C GLN A 223 13.23 -20.95 10.78
N HIS A 224 13.49 -19.68 10.49
CA HIS A 224 14.77 -19.02 10.71
C HIS A 224 14.70 -18.19 11.98
N PHE A 225 15.62 -18.41 12.91
CA PHE A 225 15.69 -17.61 14.13
C PHE A 225 17.12 -17.45 14.63
N ARG A 226 17.31 -16.48 15.52
CA ARG A 226 18.56 -16.26 16.22
C ARG A 226 18.42 -16.73 17.67
N SER A 227 19.27 -17.65 18.10
CA SER A 227 19.25 -18.19 19.46
C SER A 227 19.61 -17.13 20.50
N PRO A 228 18.95 -17.11 21.67
CA PRO A 228 19.34 -16.27 22.79
C PRO A 228 20.65 -16.78 23.42
N GLY A 229 21.43 -15.88 24.02
CA GLY A 229 22.73 -16.18 24.64
C GLY A 229 23.81 -15.16 24.28
N GLN A 230 24.81 -15.02 25.15
CA GLN A 230 25.97 -14.14 24.89
C GLN A 230 26.99 -14.81 23.96
N GLU A 231 27.07 -16.14 23.95
CA GLU A 231 28.08 -16.93 23.24
C GLU A 231 27.59 -17.44 21.87
N ASP A 232 28.53 -17.70 20.95
CA ASP A 232 28.24 -18.25 19.62
C ASP A 232 28.41 -19.79 19.54
N THR A 233 28.93 -20.41 20.60
CA THR A 233 29.23 -21.85 20.67
C THR A 233 28.20 -22.60 21.50
N LEU A 234 27.86 -23.82 21.08
CA LEU A 234 27.08 -24.77 21.87
C LEU A 234 28.04 -25.75 22.54
N GLU A 235 28.04 -25.80 23.87
CA GLU A 235 28.81 -26.78 24.63
C GLU A 235 27.90 -27.90 25.13
N ILE A 236 28.11 -29.12 24.63
CA ILE A 236 27.45 -30.33 25.13
C ILE A 236 28.51 -31.16 25.87
N ASP A 237 28.11 -31.86 26.93
CA ASP A 237 28.98 -32.78 27.69
C ASP A 237 29.40 -33.98 26.81
N TYR A 238 29.75 -35.11 27.42
CA TYR A 238 30.34 -36.25 26.70
C TYR A 238 29.30 -37.11 25.94
N GLU A 239 27.99 -36.87 26.05
CA GLU A 239 26.97 -37.70 25.39
C GLU A 239 25.74 -36.92 24.86
N LEU A 240 25.19 -37.43 23.74
CA LEU A 240 23.89 -37.05 23.16
C LEU A 240 22.93 -38.24 23.24
N SER A 241 21.68 -38.01 23.63
CA SER A 241 20.65 -39.04 23.66
C SER A 241 19.62 -38.87 22.54
N PHE A 242 19.17 -40.00 22.01
CA PHE A 242 18.16 -40.09 20.96
C PHE A 242 17.05 -41.06 21.37
N GLY A 243 15.80 -40.66 21.18
CA GLY A 243 14.60 -41.44 21.54
C GLY A 243 14.18 -41.37 23.01
N GLY A 244 14.93 -40.66 23.86
CA GLY A 244 14.58 -40.46 25.26
C GLY A 244 15.75 -39.96 26.10
N ILE A 245 15.48 -39.64 27.36
CA ILE A 245 16.49 -39.23 28.35
C ILE A 245 16.60 -40.37 29.38
N PRO A 246 17.71 -41.14 29.41
CA PRO A 246 17.84 -42.24 30.35
C PRO A 246 17.97 -41.71 31.78
N LEU A 247 17.01 -42.05 32.65
CA LEU A 247 17.02 -41.62 34.05
C LEU A 247 18.19 -42.24 34.83
N PRO A 248 19.04 -41.45 35.52
CA PRO A 248 19.90 -41.95 36.57
C PRO A 248 19.09 -42.09 37.88
N GLY A 249 18.57 -43.29 38.14
CA GLY A 249 18.49 -43.84 39.51
C GLY A 249 17.60 -43.21 40.58
N LYS A 250 16.67 -42.27 40.32
CA LYS A 250 15.59 -41.92 41.27
C LYS A 250 14.25 -41.61 40.55
N PRO A 251 13.12 -42.21 40.97
CA PRO A 251 11.81 -41.85 40.43
C PRO A 251 11.34 -40.50 41.00
N GLY A 252 10.98 -39.55 40.14
CA GLY A 252 10.14 -38.42 40.54
C GLY A 252 10.52 -36.99 40.11
N THR A 253 11.45 -36.73 39.18
CA THR A 253 11.78 -35.32 38.80
C THR A 253 11.98 -35.03 37.30
N PHE A 254 11.69 -35.95 36.38
CA PHE A 254 11.71 -35.63 34.94
C PHE A 254 10.28 -35.46 34.41
N LEU A 255 10.02 -34.30 33.81
CA LEU A 255 8.70 -33.89 33.30
C LEU A 255 8.39 -34.39 31.88
N HIS A 256 9.37 -34.96 31.17
CA HIS A 256 9.28 -35.26 29.73
C HIS A 256 9.16 -36.77 29.46
N GLU A 257 8.29 -37.16 28.53
CA GLU A 257 8.11 -38.55 28.09
C GLU A 257 9.17 -38.95 27.05
N ASN A 258 9.58 -40.22 27.05
CA ASN A 258 10.47 -40.76 26.02
C ASN A 258 9.70 -41.03 24.72
N PHE A 259 10.39 -41.01 23.59
CA PHE A 259 9.78 -41.19 22.28
C PHE A 259 9.34 -42.64 22.04
N HIS A 260 8.10 -42.80 21.56
CA HIS A 260 7.54 -44.09 21.14
C HIS A 260 7.17 -44.02 19.66
N GLY A 261 7.96 -44.71 18.82
CA GLY A 261 7.81 -44.67 17.38
C GLY A 261 9.10 -45.08 16.67
N CYS A 262 9.20 -44.76 15.38
CA CYS A 262 10.38 -45.06 14.58
C CYS A 262 11.15 -43.80 14.22
N ILE A 263 12.48 -43.90 14.18
CA ILE A 263 13.39 -42.89 13.62
C ILE A 263 14.16 -43.51 12.46
N GLU A 264 14.22 -42.80 11.33
CA GLU A 264 14.90 -43.18 10.10
C GLU A 264 16.02 -42.18 9.78
N ASN A 265 17.16 -42.71 9.31
CA ASN A 265 18.29 -41.94 8.77
C ASN A 265 18.79 -40.84 9.70
N LEU A 266 18.83 -41.13 11.01
CA LEU A 266 19.34 -40.24 12.04
C LEU A 266 20.81 -39.92 11.80
N ASN A 267 21.09 -38.64 11.56
CA ASN A 267 22.40 -38.11 11.28
C ASN A 267 22.70 -36.92 12.19
N TYR A 268 23.89 -36.94 12.80
CA TYR A 268 24.43 -35.86 13.62
C TYR A 268 25.83 -35.52 13.10
N ASN A 269 26.02 -34.30 12.61
CA ASN A 269 27.30 -33.79 12.10
C ASN A 269 28.01 -34.73 11.09
N GLY A 270 27.22 -35.37 10.21
CA GLY A 270 27.71 -36.29 9.18
C GLY A 270 27.86 -37.75 9.63
N VAL A 271 27.54 -38.05 10.89
CA VAL A 271 27.61 -39.40 11.46
C VAL A 271 26.23 -40.05 11.49
N SER A 272 26.10 -41.22 10.85
CA SER A 272 24.87 -42.02 10.88
C SER A 272 24.76 -42.81 12.19
N VAL A 273 23.95 -42.32 13.12
CA VAL A 273 23.82 -42.87 14.49
C VAL A 273 23.20 -44.27 14.47
N ILE A 274 22.20 -44.49 13.62
CA ILE A 274 21.52 -45.81 13.52
C ILE A 274 22.45 -46.86 12.88
N ASP A 275 23.22 -46.53 11.83
CA ASP A 275 24.20 -47.46 11.25
C ASP A 275 25.29 -47.84 12.27
N MET A 276 25.76 -46.88 13.08
CA MET A 276 26.66 -47.18 14.20
C MET A 276 26.06 -48.15 15.21
N ALA A 277 24.79 -47.96 15.58
CA ALA A 277 24.07 -48.82 16.52
C ALA A 277 23.88 -50.23 15.95
N LYS A 278 23.44 -50.34 14.69
CA LYS A 278 23.30 -51.62 13.95
C LYS A 278 24.62 -52.40 13.93
N ARG A 279 25.74 -51.70 13.73
CA ARG A 279 27.10 -52.28 13.68
C ARG A 279 27.78 -52.41 15.04
N ARG A 280 27.10 -52.04 16.14
CA ARG A 280 27.62 -52.11 17.52
C ARG A 280 28.98 -51.43 17.71
N LYS A 281 29.12 -50.20 17.19
CA LYS A 281 30.35 -49.40 17.36
C LYS A 281 30.55 -49.01 18.84
N PRO A 282 31.80 -48.84 19.31
CA PRO A 282 32.07 -48.55 20.73
C PRO A 282 31.58 -47.17 21.22
N GLN A 283 31.32 -46.24 20.30
CA GLN A 283 30.87 -44.87 20.61
C GLN A 283 29.34 -44.76 20.82
N ILE A 284 28.57 -45.84 20.61
CA ILE A 284 27.12 -45.83 20.71
C ILE A 284 26.66 -46.89 21.73
N TYR A 285 25.81 -46.48 22.67
CA TYR A 285 25.22 -47.37 23.66
C TYR A 285 23.71 -47.44 23.46
N THR A 286 23.15 -48.63 23.56
CA THR A 286 21.71 -48.87 23.46
C THR A 286 21.15 -49.11 24.86
N VAL A 287 20.15 -48.32 25.25
CA VAL A 287 19.37 -48.47 26.47
C VAL A 287 18.02 -49.06 26.08
N GLY A 288 17.55 -50.07 26.82
CA GLY A 288 16.29 -50.77 26.50
C GLY A 288 16.39 -51.64 25.23
N ASN A 289 15.23 -51.93 24.62
CA ASN A 289 15.14 -52.79 23.43
C ASN A 289 14.87 -51.97 22.16
N VAL A 290 15.93 -51.53 21.50
CA VAL A 290 15.83 -50.87 20.18
C VAL A 290 15.86 -51.93 19.08
N THR A 291 14.82 -51.99 18.25
CA THR A 291 14.80 -52.86 17.06
C THR A 291 15.12 -52.07 15.80
N PHE A 292 15.72 -52.73 14.80
CA PHE A 292 16.20 -52.08 13.58
C PHE A 292 15.24 -52.23 12.39
N SER A 293 13.96 -52.37 12.71
CA SER A 293 12.83 -52.51 11.81
C SER A 293 11.66 -51.75 12.41
N CYS A 294 10.86 -51.08 11.59
CA CYS A 294 9.73 -50.31 12.08
C CYS A 294 8.47 -51.19 12.16
N SER A 295 7.93 -51.38 13.35
CA SER A 295 6.75 -52.21 13.56
C SER A 295 5.49 -51.53 12.98
N GLU A 296 4.59 -52.28 12.33
CA GLU A 296 3.27 -51.74 11.95
C GLU A 296 2.34 -51.74 13.17
N SER A 297 1.64 -50.63 13.40
CA SER A 297 0.71 -50.51 14.52
C SER A 297 -0.61 -51.22 14.24
N SER A 298 -1.23 -51.81 15.27
CA SER A 298 -2.57 -52.42 15.19
C SER A 298 -3.74 -51.43 15.30
N SER A 299 -3.48 -50.16 15.60
CA SER A 299 -4.50 -49.12 15.83
C SER A 299 -4.91 -48.43 14.54
N VAL A 300 -6.04 -48.83 13.97
CA VAL A 300 -6.65 -48.22 12.78
C VAL A 300 -7.48 -47.01 13.20
N ALA A 301 -7.20 -45.84 12.62
CA ALA A 301 -8.03 -44.65 12.77
C ALA A 301 -9.05 -44.53 11.63
N VAL A 302 -10.21 -43.96 11.90
CA VAL A 302 -11.27 -43.69 10.91
C VAL A 302 -11.59 -42.21 10.90
N THR A 303 -11.62 -41.59 9.72
CA THR A 303 -12.01 -40.19 9.53
C THR A 303 -13.42 -40.08 8.97
N PHE A 304 -14.27 -39.30 9.63
CA PHE A 304 -15.59 -38.89 9.16
C PHE A 304 -15.43 -37.56 8.41
N LEU A 305 -15.59 -37.58 7.09
CA LEU A 305 -15.24 -36.46 6.20
C LEU A 305 -16.33 -35.39 6.13
N SER A 306 -17.57 -35.72 6.46
CA SER A 306 -18.75 -34.85 6.30
C SER A 306 -19.63 -34.87 7.55
N SER A 307 -19.99 -33.68 8.06
CA SER A 307 -20.92 -33.53 9.17
C SER A 307 -22.39 -33.82 8.81
N THR A 308 -22.71 -34.08 7.54
CA THR A 308 -24.11 -34.27 7.08
C THR A 308 -24.43 -35.69 6.62
N GLY A 309 -23.42 -36.49 6.26
CA GLY A 309 -23.63 -37.82 5.71
C GLY A 309 -22.59 -38.87 6.12
N SER A 310 -21.57 -38.54 6.92
CA SER A 310 -20.66 -39.56 7.45
C SER A 310 -21.29 -40.25 8.65
N PHE A 311 -21.53 -41.55 8.55
CA PHE A 311 -21.99 -42.37 9.66
C PHE A 311 -21.50 -43.81 9.56
N LEU A 312 -21.29 -44.46 10.71
CA LEU A 312 -21.02 -45.90 10.80
C LEU A 312 -22.02 -46.55 11.73
N MET A 313 -22.60 -47.66 11.31
CA MET A 313 -23.50 -48.46 12.13
C MET A 313 -22.79 -49.73 12.57
N LEU A 314 -22.71 -49.92 13.87
CA LEU A 314 -22.03 -51.06 14.48
C LEU A 314 -23.05 -51.99 15.14
N PRO A 315 -23.03 -53.30 14.84
CA PRO A 315 -23.85 -54.26 15.55
C PRO A 315 -23.32 -54.43 16.99
N ALA A 316 -24.19 -54.32 17.99
CA ALA A 316 -23.88 -54.73 19.35
C ALA A 316 -24.38 -56.17 19.55
N ASP A 317 -23.47 -57.11 19.77
CA ASP A 317 -23.79 -58.54 19.83
C ASP A 317 -24.52 -58.94 21.13
N TYR A 318 -25.31 -59.99 21.02
CA TYR A 318 -26.42 -60.36 21.89
C TYR A 318 -25.98 -61.02 23.20
N SER A 319 -25.79 -60.24 24.25
CA SER A 319 -26.09 -60.59 25.66
C SER A 319 -25.46 -59.53 26.56
N MET A 320 -26.01 -59.37 27.78
CA MET A 320 -25.39 -58.79 28.97
C MET A 320 -25.98 -57.46 29.49
N GLU A 321 -25.87 -57.36 30.82
CA GLU A 321 -26.55 -56.47 31.76
C GLU A 321 -25.97 -55.03 31.83
N SER A 322 -24.93 -54.70 31.06
CA SER A 322 -24.27 -53.38 31.10
C SER A 322 -23.73 -52.93 29.73
N LEU A 323 -23.71 -51.60 29.50
CA LEU A 323 -23.19 -50.93 28.30
C LEU A 323 -21.90 -50.18 28.66
N SER A 324 -20.82 -50.44 27.92
CA SER A 324 -19.60 -49.62 27.97
C SER A 324 -19.10 -49.29 26.56
N VAL A 325 -18.79 -48.02 26.33
CA VAL A 325 -18.22 -47.50 25.08
C VAL A 325 -16.97 -46.70 25.43
N ARG A 326 -15.81 -47.16 24.98
CA ARG A 326 -14.54 -46.44 25.11
C ARG A 326 -14.00 -46.11 23.74
N LEU A 327 -13.60 -44.87 23.51
CA LEU A 327 -13.05 -44.44 22.23
C LEU A 327 -12.08 -43.28 22.41
N GLN A 328 -11.21 -43.07 21.43
CA GLN A 328 -10.47 -41.83 21.28
C GLN A 328 -11.00 -41.05 20.09
N PHE A 329 -11.13 -39.74 20.23
CA PHE A 329 -11.57 -38.85 19.16
C PHE A 329 -10.70 -37.59 19.08
N ARG A 330 -10.63 -37.00 17.89
CA ARG A 330 -10.09 -35.64 17.71
C ARG A 330 -10.83 -34.89 16.61
N THR A 331 -11.06 -33.59 16.81
CA THR A 331 -11.76 -32.73 15.83
C THR A 331 -11.38 -31.25 16.04
N TRP A 332 -11.60 -30.43 15.01
CA TRP A 332 -11.57 -28.96 15.10
C TRP A 332 -12.97 -28.35 15.23
N ASN A 333 -14.03 -29.14 15.00
CA ASN A 333 -15.39 -28.64 15.11
C ASN A 333 -15.80 -28.53 16.58
N GLN A 334 -16.53 -27.46 16.92
CA GLN A 334 -17.04 -27.23 18.27
C GLN A 334 -18.38 -27.93 18.53
N GLU A 335 -19.06 -28.36 17.46
CA GLU A 335 -20.37 -29.03 17.49
C GLU A 335 -20.30 -30.34 16.70
N GLY A 336 -20.99 -31.39 17.17
CA GLY A 336 -21.17 -32.62 16.40
C GLY A 336 -21.63 -33.82 17.24
N LEU A 337 -22.58 -34.60 16.73
CA LEU A 337 -23.05 -35.84 17.39
C LEU A 337 -22.04 -36.99 17.17
N LEU A 338 -21.30 -37.39 18.22
CA LEU A 338 -20.30 -38.46 18.18
C LEU A 338 -20.96 -39.82 18.00
N PHE A 339 -21.91 -40.17 18.87
CA PHE A 339 -22.66 -41.41 18.74
C PHE A 339 -24.08 -41.31 19.30
N SER A 340 -24.96 -42.15 18.76
CA SER A 340 -26.35 -42.37 19.19
C SER A 340 -26.61 -43.85 19.40
N ILE A 341 -27.34 -44.17 20.47
CA ILE A 341 -27.76 -45.52 20.81
C ILE A 341 -29.28 -45.50 21.10
N PRO A 342 -30.12 -46.10 20.23
CA PRO A 342 -31.55 -46.21 20.48
C PRO A 342 -31.81 -47.29 21.52
N LEU A 343 -32.46 -46.95 22.64
CA LEU A 343 -32.68 -47.87 23.78
C LEU A 343 -34.06 -48.57 23.75
N SER A 344 -34.96 -48.21 22.82
CA SER A 344 -36.29 -48.82 22.63
C SER A 344 -36.71 -48.80 21.15
N ARG A 345 -37.73 -49.58 20.76
CA ARG A 345 -38.37 -49.54 19.42
C ARG A 345 -39.72 -48.79 19.38
N ASP A 346 -40.21 -48.29 20.51
CA ASP A 346 -41.46 -47.53 20.56
C ASP A 346 -41.32 -46.13 19.92
N PRO A 347 -42.44 -45.53 19.43
CA PRO A 347 -42.45 -44.20 18.83
C PRO A 347 -41.98 -43.09 19.78
N ASP A 348 -41.98 -43.33 21.10
CA ASP A 348 -41.34 -42.49 22.12
C ASP A 348 -39.93 -43.02 22.44
N THR A 349 -39.01 -42.93 21.48
CA THR A 349 -37.70 -43.60 21.55
C THR A 349 -36.75 -42.87 22.51
N ILE A 350 -36.35 -43.52 23.62
CA ILE A 350 -35.28 -43.01 24.47
C ILE A 350 -33.94 -43.27 23.78
N ASN A 351 -33.23 -42.20 23.38
CA ASN A 351 -31.90 -42.28 22.79
C ASN A 351 -30.84 -41.86 23.81
N LEU A 352 -29.72 -42.58 23.83
CA LEU A 352 -28.49 -42.13 24.47
C LEU A 352 -27.63 -41.42 23.42
N LEU A 353 -27.45 -40.12 23.59
CA LEU A 353 -26.70 -39.27 22.67
C LEU A 353 -25.44 -38.73 23.35
N LEU A 354 -24.29 -38.92 22.71
CA LEU A 354 -23.07 -38.19 23.08
C LEU A 354 -22.74 -37.19 21.98
N GLN A 355 -22.80 -35.90 22.30
CA GLN A 355 -22.50 -34.82 21.35
C GLN A 355 -21.45 -33.87 21.91
N LEU A 356 -20.73 -33.23 20.99
CA LEU A 356 -19.92 -32.07 21.27
C LEU A 356 -20.79 -30.82 21.10
N SER A 357 -20.79 -29.93 22.09
CA SER A 357 -21.42 -28.60 22.00
C SER A 357 -20.57 -27.55 22.71
N GLN A 358 -20.30 -26.42 22.03
CA GLN A 358 -19.36 -25.38 22.46
C GLN A 358 -17.99 -25.95 22.87
N ALA A 359 -17.51 -26.94 22.11
CA ALA A 359 -16.29 -27.70 22.36
C ALA A 359 -16.27 -28.51 23.68
N ARG A 360 -17.42 -28.79 24.28
CA ARG A 360 -17.56 -29.63 25.48
C ARG A 360 -18.42 -30.84 25.17
N LEU A 361 -18.13 -31.97 25.82
CA LEU A 361 -18.97 -33.16 25.70
C LEU A 361 -20.24 -33.00 26.53
N LEU A 362 -21.37 -33.32 25.90
CA LEU A 362 -22.70 -33.37 26.48
C LEU A 362 -23.28 -34.77 26.24
N LEU A 363 -23.58 -35.47 27.34
CA LEU A 363 -24.36 -36.71 27.29
C LEU A 363 -25.83 -36.36 27.54
N LEU A 364 -26.69 -36.69 26.59
CA LEU A 364 -28.13 -36.51 26.70
C LEU A 364 -28.81 -37.88 26.82
N LEU A 365 -29.51 -38.06 27.93
CA LEU A 365 -30.69 -38.90 28.02
C LEU A 365 -31.88 -38.00 28.32
N SER A 366 -33.09 -38.53 28.30
CA SER A 366 -34.33 -37.83 28.67
C SER A 366 -34.42 -37.35 30.15
N GLY A 367 -33.29 -36.95 30.77
CA GLY A 367 -33.17 -36.33 32.08
C GLY A 367 -31.85 -35.55 32.24
N GLY A 368 -31.84 -34.29 31.81
CA GLY A 368 -30.91 -33.22 32.24
C GLY A 368 -29.48 -33.23 31.69
N PRO A 369 -28.94 -32.09 31.21
CA PRO A 369 -27.56 -31.99 30.73
C PRO A 369 -26.54 -32.08 31.88
N GLN A 370 -25.54 -32.97 31.78
CA GLN A 370 -24.31 -32.90 32.58
C GLN A 370 -23.16 -32.38 31.71
N ASN A 371 -22.52 -31.29 32.16
CA ASN A 371 -21.44 -30.62 31.45
C ASN A 371 -20.07 -31.13 31.95
N SER A 372 -19.16 -31.43 31.02
CA SER A 372 -17.73 -31.62 31.34
C SER A 372 -16.87 -30.41 30.95
N ALA A 373 -15.65 -30.33 31.51
CA ALA A 373 -14.74 -29.18 31.36
C ALA A 373 -13.73 -29.31 30.19
N GLN A 374 -13.22 -28.13 29.78
CA GLN A 374 -12.22 -27.79 28.75
C GLN A 374 -12.57 -28.02 27.27
N ASN A 375 -11.92 -27.22 26.40
CA ASN A 375 -12.11 -27.18 24.95
C ASN A 375 -11.52 -28.45 24.32
N LEU A 376 -12.38 -29.32 23.79
CA LEU A 376 -12.03 -30.60 23.15
C LEU A 376 -11.94 -30.50 21.62
N SER A 377 -12.06 -29.29 21.07
CA SER A 377 -11.94 -28.97 19.64
C SER A 377 -10.56 -28.40 19.29
N ASP A 378 -9.51 -28.97 19.88
CA ASP A 378 -8.12 -28.52 19.78
C ASP A 378 -7.26 -29.37 18.83
N GLY A 379 -7.90 -30.28 18.07
CA GLY A 379 -7.23 -31.21 17.17
C GLY A 379 -6.41 -32.29 17.87
N GLN A 380 -6.38 -32.36 19.20
CA GLN A 380 -5.66 -33.39 19.96
C GLN A 380 -6.54 -34.62 20.18
N TRP A 381 -5.91 -35.78 20.40
CA TRP A 381 -6.62 -37.01 20.77
C TRP A 381 -7.14 -36.93 22.21
N HIS A 382 -8.45 -37.04 22.36
CA HIS A 382 -9.14 -37.12 23.65
C HIS A 382 -9.71 -38.52 23.85
N SER A 383 -9.57 -39.06 25.06
CA SER A 383 -10.14 -40.37 25.42
C SER A 383 -11.48 -40.20 26.12
N ILE A 384 -12.51 -40.88 25.62
CA ILE A 384 -13.83 -40.95 26.21
C ILE A 384 -14.07 -42.38 26.67
N THR A 385 -14.66 -42.54 27.85
CA THR A 385 -15.22 -43.81 28.30
C THR A 385 -16.59 -43.52 28.90
N VAL A 386 -17.62 -44.15 28.35
CA VAL A 386 -18.99 -44.14 28.86
C VAL A 386 -19.24 -45.55 29.38
N GLU A 387 -19.51 -45.71 30.68
CA GLU A 387 -19.72 -47.00 31.33
C GLU A 387 -20.97 -46.90 32.20
N ASN A 388 -21.87 -47.89 32.12
CA ASN A 388 -22.95 -48.06 33.10
C ASN A 388 -22.42 -48.97 34.23
N ARG A 389 -22.05 -48.38 35.38
CA ARG A 389 -21.56 -49.15 36.55
C ARG A 389 -22.50 -49.01 37.74
N ASP A 390 -22.82 -50.14 38.34
CA ASP A 390 -23.09 -50.22 39.78
C ASP A 390 -21.74 -50.17 40.53
N PHE A 391 -21.51 -49.06 41.25
CA PHE A 391 -20.48 -48.80 42.28
C PHE A 391 -18.96 -49.03 42.00
N SER A 392 -18.24 -47.91 42.06
CA SER A 392 -16.91 -47.66 42.68
C SER A 392 -15.61 -47.58 41.83
N LEU A 393 -15.08 -46.33 41.80
CA LEU A 393 -13.70 -45.81 41.93
C LEU A 393 -12.54 -46.31 41.03
N CYS A 394 -12.06 -45.48 40.09
CA CYS A 394 -10.94 -44.52 40.27
C CYS A 394 -10.34 -44.00 38.94
N ASN A 395 -9.86 -42.74 39.00
CA ASN A 395 -9.14 -41.90 38.01
C ASN A 395 -9.96 -41.27 36.87
N LEU A 396 -9.72 -39.96 36.69
CA LEU A 396 -10.47 -39.00 35.86
C LEU A 396 -10.80 -39.55 34.47
N VAL A 397 -12.02 -40.02 34.38
CA VAL A 397 -12.76 -40.41 33.20
C VAL A 397 -14.11 -39.72 33.38
N LEU A 398 -14.72 -39.20 32.31
CA LEU A 398 -16.13 -38.81 32.34
C LEU A 398 -16.98 -40.07 32.55
N VAL A 399 -16.95 -40.60 33.78
CA VAL A 399 -17.84 -41.66 34.22
C VAL A 399 -19.16 -40.96 34.47
N VAL A 400 -19.98 -40.91 33.43
CA VAL A 400 -21.37 -40.51 33.57
C VAL A 400 -22.08 -41.75 34.12
N ASP A 401 -22.06 -41.89 35.46
CA ASP A 401 -22.78 -42.94 36.18
C ASP A 401 -24.27 -42.67 36.00
N VAL A 402 -24.86 -43.26 34.96
CA VAL A 402 -26.30 -43.25 34.78
C VAL A 402 -26.75 -44.69 34.71
N VAL A 403 -27.45 -45.09 35.77
CA VAL A 403 -28.01 -46.42 35.94
C VAL A 403 -29.36 -46.46 35.20
N PHE A 404 -29.44 -47.26 34.15
CA PHE A 404 -30.70 -47.60 33.47
C PHE A 404 -30.99 -49.07 33.68
N ASP A 405 -32.21 -49.38 34.13
CA ASP A 405 -32.68 -50.75 34.30
C ASP A 405 -33.15 -51.29 32.93
N LEU A 406 -32.25 -51.90 32.15
CA LEU A 406 -32.57 -52.55 30.87
C LEU A 406 -33.28 -53.89 31.12
N LYS A 407 -34.41 -53.89 31.83
CA LYS A 407 -35.06 -55.12 32.29
C LYS A 407 -35.98 -55.83 31.29
N ASP A 408 -36.23 -55.27 30.10
CA ASP A 408 -37.21 -55.88 29.18
C ASP A 408 -36.90 -55.83 27.67
N SER A 409 -35.71 -55.41 27.25
CA SER A 409 -35.38 -55.28 25.83
C SER A 409 -34.56 -56.46 25.28
N LYS A 410 -35.25 -57.55 24.93
CA LYS A 410 -34.69 -58.69 24.17
C LYS A 410 -34.49 -58.37 22.67
N LEU A 411 -33.86 -57.24 22.33
CA LEU A 411 -33.52 -56.90 20.95
C LEU A 411 -32.12 -56.29 20.85
N GLY A 412 -31.40 -56.65 19.78
CA GLY A 412 -30.10 -56.07 19.46
C GLY A 412 -30.25 -54.59 19.13
N PHE A 413 -29.41 -53.77 19.77
CA PHE A 413 -29.30 -52.33 19.50
C PHE A 413 -28.11 -52.09 18.56
N SER A 414 -28.22 -51.10 17.68
CA SER A 414 -27.12 -50.66 16.81
C SER A 414 -26.51 -49.38 17.37
N ILE A 415 -25.19 -49.32 17.50
CA ILE A 415 -24.49 -48.08 17.84
C ILE A 415 -24.24 -47.32 16.54
N ILE A 416 -24.76 -46.10 16.44
CA ILE A 416 -24.58 -45.22 15.28
C ILE A 416 -23.51 -44.20 15.65
N LEU A 417 -22.37 -44.25 14.97
CA LEU A 417 -21.33 -43.21 15.04
C LEU A 417 -21.65 -42.14 13.97
N GLY A 418 -21.63 -40.86 14.32
CA GLY A 418 -22.09 -39.78 13.44
C GLY A 418 -23.61 -39.76 13.26
N CYS A 419 -24.09 -39.10 12.21
CA CYS A 419 -25.53 -39.04 11.88
C CYS A 419 -25.77 -38.60 10.43
N PRO A 420 -26.58 -39.34 9.65
CA PRO A 420 -27.08 -38.86 8.36
C PRO A 420 -28.25 -37.87 8.57
N LEU A 421 -28.20 -36.68 7.98
CA LEU A 421 -29.24 -35.64 8.15
C LEU A 421 -30.51 -35.86 7.28
N PHE A 422 -30.48 -36.83 6.34
CA PHE A 422 -31.52 -36.98 5.30
C PHE A 422 -32.21 -38.36 5.27
N GLN A 423 -32.06 -39.18 6.31
CA GLN A 423 -32.76 -40.46 6.41
C GLN A 423 -33.61 -40.52 7.68
N SER A 424 -34.93 -40.53 7.49
CA SER A 424 -35.97 -40.58 8.54
C SER A 424 -35.99 -41.87 9.36
N ASP A 425 -35.27 -42.91 8.93
CA ASP A 425 -35.29 -44.25 9.55
C ASP A 425 -34.31 -44.39 10.72
N PHE A 426 -33.40 -43.42 10.90
CA PHE A 426 -32.42 -43.43 11.99
C PHE A 426 -32.89 -42.42 13.04
N ASN A 427 -33.37 -42.90 14.20
CA ASN A 427 -33.83 -42.10 15.34
C ASN A 427 -32.68 -41.28 15.98
N CYS A 428 -32.04 -40.42 15.22
CA CYS A 428 -31.09 -39.43 15.66
C CYS A 428 -31.84 -38.09 15.68
N GLU A 429 -32.64 -37.85 16.72
CA GLU A 429 -33.47 -36.65 16.77
C GLU A 429 -32.62 -35.36 16.76
N ASN A 430 -32.79 -34.56 15.69
CA ASN A 430 -32.33 -33.18 15.51
C ASN A 430 -30.86 -32.81 15.87
N PRO A 431 -29.82 -33.54 15.43
CA PRO A 431 -28.49 -32.96 15.44
C PRO A 431 -28.38 -31.87 14.36
N ASN A 432 -28.03 -30.64 14.73
CA ASN A 432 -27.70 -29.58 13.75
C ASN A 432 -26.52 -30.00 12.85
N LYS A 433 -25.62 -30.86 13.37
CA LYS A 433 -24.43 -31.42 12.68
C LYS A 433 -24.07 -32.81 13.24
N GLY A 434 -23.80 -33.78 12.37
CA GLY A 434 -23.16 -35.06 12.72
C GLY A 434 -21.66 -34.91 12.98
N TYR A 435 -21.03 -35.92 13.60
CA TYR A 435 -19.60 -35.88 13.88
C TYR A 435 -18.74 -35.86 12.60
N GLN A 436 -17.78 -34.93 12.59
CA GLN A 436 -16.75 -34.80 11.57
C GLN A 436 -15.41 -34.67 12.30
N GLY A 437 -14.50 -35.61 12.05
CA GLY A 437 -13.34 -35.83 12.90
C GLY A 437 -12.77 -37.24 12.76
N CYS A 438 -11.80 -37.58 13.61
CA CYS A 438 -11.18 -38.90 13.61
C CYS A 438 -11.52 -39.70 14.88
N LEU A 439 -11.77 -40.99 14.72
CA LEU A 439 -11.96 -41.97 15.80
C LEU A 439 -10.88 -43.05 15.77
N ARG A 440 -10.42 -43.51 16.92
CA ARG A 440 -9.57 -44.70 17.07
C ARG A 440 -9.81 -45.39 18.41
N LEU A 441 -9.24 -46.59 18.58
CA LEU A 441 -9.30 -47.36 19.84
C LEU A 441 -10.73 -47.49 20.40
N LEU A 442 -11.69 -47.81 19.52
CA LEU A 442 -13.07 -48.03 19.89
C LEU A 442 -13.22 -49.43 20.52
N PHE A 443 -13.75 -49.47 21.75
CA PHE A 443 -14.16 -50.68 22.44
C PHE A 443 -15.63 -50.55 22.80
N ILE A 444 -16.40 -51.61 22.56
CA ILE A 444 -17.76 -51.74 23.06
C ILE A 444 -17.80 -52.99 23.94
N ASN A 445 -18.24 -52.84 25.18
CA ASN A 445 -18.25 -53.92 26.17
C ASN A 445 -16.87 -54.60 26.32
N SER A 446 -15.82 -53.80 26.36
CA SER A 446 -14.40 -54.23 26.38
C SER A 446 -13.91 -55.01 25.16
N HIS A 447 -14.73 -55.20 24.12
CA HIS A 447 -14.32 -55.81 22.87
C HIS A 447 -13.86 -54.73 21.88
N PRO A 448 -12.64 -54.83 21.32
CA PRO A 448 -12.15 -53.87 20.34
C PRO A 448 -12.92 -54.00 19.02
N VAL A 449 -13.35 -52.86 18.46
CA VAL A 449 -13.98 -52.81 17.14
C VAL A 449 -12.91 -52.82 16.06
N ASN A 450 -12.99 -53.81 15.16
CA ASN A 450 -12.08 -53.90 14.02
C ASN A 450 -12.66 -53.17 12.80
N PHE A 451 -12.26 -51.91 12.60
CA PHE A 451 -12.72 -51.08 11.49
C PHE A 451 -12.38 -51.64 10.10
N LEU A 452 -11.28 -52.40 9.95
CA LEU A 452 -10.91 -53.00 8.67
C LEU A 452 -11.85 -54.13 8.27
N GLN A 453 -12.30 -54.92 9.25
CA GLN A 453 -13.27 -55.98 9.03
C GLN A 453 -14.62 -55.38 8.59
N ILE A 454 -15.06 -54.30 9.23
CA ILE A 454 -16.29 -53.57 8.86
C ILE A 454 -16.25 -53.06 7.42
N GLN A 455 -15.10 -52.52 6.99
CA GLN A 455 -14.91 -52.06 5.61
C GLN A 455 -15.02 -53.20 4.59
N GLN A 456 -14.60 -54.41 4.94
CA GLN A 456 -14.59 -55.58 4.05
C GLN A 456 -15.92 -56.33 4.02
N GLU A 457 -16.66 -56.36 5.12
CA GLU A 457 -17.87 -57.18 5.30
C GLU A 457 -19.18 -56.44 4.98
N SER A 458 -19.16 -55.11 4.87
CA SER A 458 -20.37 -54.29 4.68
C SER A 458 -20.58 -53.88 3.23
N LEU A 459 -21.80 -54.10 2.70
CA LEU A 459 -22.27 -53.58 1.40
C LEU A 459 -22.63 -52.08 1.42
N SER A 460 -22.25 -51.35 2.48
CA SER A 460 -22.61 -49.93 2.69
C SER A 460 -21.74 -48.98 1.87
N ASN A 461 -22.29 -47.80 1.52
CA ASN A 461 -21.54 -46.73 0.86
C ASN A 461 -20.69 -45.96 1.89
N PHE A 462 -19.37 -46.18 1.88
CA PHE A 462 -18.41 -45.48 2.75
C PHE A 462 -17.74 -44.27 2.08
N SER A 463 -18.30 -43.70 1.01
CA SER A 463 -17.64 -42.60 0.25
C SER A 463 -17.28 -41.36 1.09
N GLN A 464 -17.91 -41.14 2.23
CA GLN A 464 -17.63 -40.03 3.15
C GLN A 464 -16.80 -40.44 4.38
N ILE A 465 -16.24 -41.65 4.39
CA ILE A 465 -15.44 -42.18 5.50
C ILE A 465 -14.09 -42.68 4.95
N SER A 466 -13.00 -42.25 5.59
CA SER A 466 -11.66 -42.74 5.27
C SER A 466 -11.18 -43.68 6.38
N PHE A 467 -10.81 -44.91 6.02
CA PHE A 467 -10.24 -45.89 6.93
C PHE A 467 -8.71 -45.81 6.96
N ASP A 468 -8.11 -46.18 8.09
CA ASP A 468 -6.67 -46.29 8.34
C ASP A 468 -5.87 -45.00 8.18
N VAL A 469 -6.57 -43.85 8.20
CA VAL A 469 -5.98 -42.52 8.09
C VAL A 469 -6.79 -41.56 8.95
N CYS A 470 -6.11 -40.71 9.70
CA CYS A 470 -6.70 -39.51 10.28
C CYS A 470 -6.27 -38.27 9.51
N ASN A 471 -7.11 -37.81 8.57
CA ASN A 471 -6.82 -36.70 7.65
C ASN A 471 -7.24 -35.31 8.18
N ILE A 472 -7.15 -35.10 9.49
CA ILE A 472 -7.37 -33.78 10.07
C ILE A 472 -6.19 -32.85 9.73
N GLN A 473 -6.46 -31.59 9.42
CA GLN A 473 -5.46 -30.59 9.04
C GLN A 473 -5.51 -29.39 10.00
N ASP A 474 -4.37 -28.90 10.45
CA ASP A 474 -4.26 -27.64 11.18
C ASP A 474 -4.12 -26.49 10.17
N ARG A 475 -5.21 -25.77 9.93
CA ARG A 475 -5.32 -24.64 9.01
C ARG A 475 -4.82 -23.31 9.62
N CYS A 476 -4.55 -23.30 10.92
CA CYS A 476 -3.96 -22.15 11.62
C CYS A 476 -2.43 -22.21 11.72
N LEU A 477 -1.79 -23.23 11.12
CA LEU A 477 -0.34 -23.36 11.04
C LEU A 477 0.14 -23.53 9.59
N PRO A 478 0.93 -22.59 9.04
CA PRO A 478 1.34 -21.32 9.67
C PRO A 478 0.13 -20.39 9.92
N ASN A 479 0.26 -19.46 10.88
CA ASN A 479 -0.81 -18.50 11.15
C ASN A 479 -0.93 -17.54 9.95
N LEU A 480 -2.05 -17.62 9.23
CA LEU A 480 -2.36 -16.80 8.06
C LEU A 480 -3.08 -15.49 8.43
N CYS A 481 -3.35 -15.26 9.72
CA CYS A 481 -3.89 -14.01 10.22
C CYS A 481 -2.75 -13.00 10.44
N GLU A 482 -2.84 -11.87 9.74
CA GLU A 482 -1.86 -10.80 9.79
C GLU A 482 -2.01 -9.94 11.05
N HIS A 483 -1.03 -9.09 11.34
CA HIS A 483 -1.06 -8.12 12.45
C HIS A 483 -1.46 -8.69 13.82
N ARG A 484 -0.99 -9.91 14.11
CA ARG A 484 -1.27 -10.67 15.36
C ARG A 484 -2.74 -11.05 15.56
N GLY A 485 -3.53 -11.09 14.48
CA GLY A 485 -4.88 -11.64 14.52
C GLY A 485 -4.90 -13.07 15.06
N GLN A 486 -5.91 -13.38 15.88
CA GLN A 486 -6.07 -14.71 16.44
C GLN A 486 -6.71 -15.63 15.40
N CYS A 487 -6.00 -16.69 15.01
CA CYS A 487 -6.55 -17.70 14.12
C CYS A 487 -7.45 -18.68 14.88
N ILE A 488 -8.65 -18.88 14.35
CA ILE A 488 -9.66 -19.83 14.82
C ILE A 488 -9.99 -20.73 13.63
N GLN A 489 -10.18 -22.03 13.84
CA GLN A 489 -10.44 -22.96 12.74
C GLN A 489 -11.59 -23.92 13.01
N SER A 490 -12.17 -24.40 11.91
CA SER A 490 -13.08 -25.55 11.82
C SER A 490 -12.41 -26.65 11.00
N TRP A 491 -13.14 -27.73 10.73
CA TRP A 491 -12.69 -28.80 9.83
C TRP A 491 -12.31 -28.29 8.42
N ASP A 492 -13.12 -27.39 7.87
CA ASP A 492 -13.10 -26.95 6.48
C ASP A 492 -12.54 -25.54 6.27
N GLN A 493 -12.55 -24.69 7.30
CA GLN A 493 -12.17 -23.29 7.21
C GLN A 493 -11.34 -22.81 8.40
N PHE A 494 -10.83 -21.60 8.25
CA PHE A 494 -10.24 -20.82 9.33
C PHE A 494 -10.79 -19.39 9.25
N HIS A 495 -10.77 -18.70 10.37
CA HIS A 495 -11.23 -17.34 10.56
C HIS A 495 -10.20 -16.59 11.40
N CYS A 496 -10.04 -15.30 11.12
CA CYS A 496 -9.19 -14.43 11.88
C CYS A 496 -10.04 -13.51 12.75
N ASP A 497 -9.82 -13.54 14.06
CA ASP A 497 -10.31 -12.51 14.95
C ASP A 497 -9.34 -11.33 14.93
N CYS A 498 -9.77 -10.24 14.33
CA CYS A 498 -9.01 -9.00 14.20
C CYS A 498 -9.30 -8.01 15.35
N SER A 499 -10.12 -8.39 16.33
CA SER A 499 -10.49 -7.52 17.45
C SER A 499 -9.27 -7.06 18.23
N GLY A 500 -9.14 -5.74 18.43
CA GLY A 500 -8.03 -5.16 19.18
C GLY A 500 -6.68 -5.13 18.44
N THR A 501 -6.64 -5.51 17.16
CA THR A 501 -5.41 -5.41 16.34
C THR A 501 -5.24 -4.04 15.65
N GLY A 502 -6.33 -3.30 15.44
CA GLY A 502 -6.34 -2.10 14.59
C GLY A 502 -6.49 -2.39 13.09
N TYR A 503 -6.76 -3.65 12.73
CA TYR A 503 -6.94 -4.11 11.35
C TYR A 503 -8.27 -4.85 11.19
N THR A 504 -8.70 -5.00 9.93
CA THR A 504 -9.98 -5.61 9.49
C THR A 504 -9.78 -6.45 8.23
N GLY A 505 -10.87 -7.06 7.74
CA GLY A 505 -10.86 -7.97 6.60
C GLY A 505 -10.67 -9.44 7.00
N ALA A 506 -10.81 -10.37 6.05
CA ALA A 506 -10.83 -11.80 6.34
C ALA A 506 -9.53 -12.34 6.97
N THR A 507 -8.40 -11.64 6.78
CA THR A 507 -7.07 -12.02 7.29
C THR A 507 -6.43 -10.92 8.16
N CYS A 508 -7.19 -9.91 8.58
CA CYS A 508 -6.68 -8.75 9.33
C CYS A 508 -5.60 -7.96 8.56
N HIS A 509 -5.73 -7.89 7.23
CA HIS A 509 -4.77 -7.20 6.36
C HIS A 509 -5.04 -5.68 6.27
N SER A 510 -6.31 -5.27 6.27
CA SER A 510 -6.71 -3.89 6.00
C SER A 510 -6.72 -3.04 7.27
N SER A 511 -5.90 -1.99 7.32
CA SER A 511 -5.89 -1.04 8.45
C SER A 511 -7.21 -0.28 8.59
N ILE A 512 -7.65 -0.03 9.82
CA ILE A 512 -8.80 0.85 10.11
C ILE A 512 -8.41 2.32 10.26
N TYR A 513 -7.11 2.60 10.33
CA TYR A 513 -6.58 3.94 10.56
C TYR A 513 -6.12 4.59 9.26
N GLU A 514 -6.21 5.90 9.21
CA GLU A 514 -5.74 6.68 8.07
C GLU A 514 -4.21 6.72 8.00
N ARG A 515 -3.67 6.83 6.79
CA ARG A 515 -2.21 6.77 6.57
C ARG A 515 -1.44 8.02 7.03
N SER A 516 -2.12 9.13 7.26
CA SER A 516 -1.47 10.40 7.60
C SER A 516 -2.41 11.41 8.24
N CYS A 517 -1.85 12.39 8.94
CA CYS A 517 -2.60 13.56 9.43
C CYS A 517 -3.32 14.33 8.30
N GLU A 518 -2.73 14.36 7.11
CA GLU A 518 -3.28 15.04 5.93
C GLU A 518 -4.63 14.44 5.51
N ALA A 519 -4.82 13.13 5.68
CA ALA A 519 -6.09 12.45 5.41
C ALA A 519 -7.20 12.95 6.36
N PHE A 520 -6.90 13.08 7.66
CA PHE A 520 -7.84 13.61 8.65
C PHE A 520 -8.20 15.09 8.42
N ARG A 521 -7.31 15.90 7.81
CA ARG A 521 -7.70 17.27 7.41
C ARG A 521 -8.80 17.24 6.36
N LYS A 522 -8.73 16.32 5.39
CA LYS A 522 -9.73 16.21 4.29
C LYS A 522 -11.12 15.85 4.80
N THR A 523 -11.21 15.17 5.94
CA THR A 523 -12.47 14.85 6.63
C THR A 523 -12.97 15.97 7.54
N GLY A 524 -12.27 17.12 7.60
CA GLY A 524 -12.65 18.28 8.42
C GLY A 524 -12.28 18.16 9.90
N SER A 525 -11.36 17.26 10.27
CA SER A 525 -10.95 17.05 11.66
C SER A 525 -10.07 18.20 12.18
N GLN A 526 -10.17 18.48 13.49
CA GLN A 526 -9.38 19.52 14.18
C GLN A 526 -8.03 18.98 14.69
N SER A 527 -7.13 19.88 15.10
CA SER A 527 -5.84 19.50 15.71
C SER A 527 -6.05 18.63 16.95
N SER A 528 -5.44 17.44 16.97
CA SER A 528 -5.58 16.46 18.05
C SER A 528 -4.48 15.39 17.95
N VAL A 529 -4.43 14.48 18.92
CA VAL A 529 -3.69 13.22 18.81
C VAL A 529 -4.54 12.23 18.03
N PHE A 530 -3.99 11.68 16.95
CA PHE A 530 -4.63 10.68 16.11
C PHE A 530 -3.79 9.40 16.08
N THR A 531 -4.46 8.26 15.97
CA THR A 531 -3.80 7.01 15.56
C THR A 531 -3.76 6.98 14.04
N ILE A 532 -2.56 6.83 13.49
CA ILE A 532 -2.32 6.69 12.06
C ILE A 532 -1.58 5.38 11.78
N ASP A 533 -1.69 4.91 10.55
CA ASP A 533 -0.97 3.74 10.07
C ASP A 533 -0.14 4.11 8.84
N LEU A 534 1.15 4.39 9.04
CA LEU A 534 2.00 5.05 8.05
C LEU A 534 2.21 4.23 6.77
N ASP A 535 2.18 2.91 6.86
CA ASP A 535 2.26 1.97 5.74
C ASP A 535 0.93 1.24 5.50
N GLY A 536 -0.07 1.35 6.36
CA GLY A 536 -1.38 0.74 6.12
C GLY A 536 -1.28 -0.78 6.23
N SER A 537 -1.43 -1.52 5.14
CA SER A 537 -1.34 -2.99 5.17
C SER A 537 0.11 -3.53 5.19
N GLY A 538 1.09 -2.65 5.47
CA GLY A 538 2.50 -3.00 5.58
C GLY A 538 2.84 -3.60 6.95
N PRO A 539 4.12 -3.99 7.17
CA PRO A 539 4.52 -4.70 8.38
C PRO A 539 4.65 -3.81 9.64
N LEU A 540 4.54 -2.48 9.53
CA LEU A 540 4.59 -1.60 10.69
C LEU A 540 3.21 -1.54 11.36
N GLU A 541 3.22 -1.47 12.69
CA GLU A 541 1.98 -1.35 13.46
C GLU A 541 1.50 0.11 13.47
N HIS A 542 0.20 0.33 13.64
CA HIS A 542 -0.34 1.67 13.82
C HIS A 542 0.32 2.41 15.00
N THR A 543 0.40 3.74 14.92
CA THR A 543 1.04 4.57 15.96
C THR A 543 0.29 5.87 16.21
N GLN A 544 0.43 6.39 17.43
CA GLN A 544 -0.19 7.67 17.82
C GLN A 544 0.76 8.83 17.51
N VAL A 545 0.22 9.85 16.84
CA VAL A 545 0.94 11.07 16.51
C VAL A 545 0.10 12.29 16.83
N ASN A 546 0.76 13.42 17.08
CA ASN A 546 0.08 14.70 17.24
C ASN A 546 -0.07 15.38 15.86
N CYS A 547 -1.30 15.63 15.43
CA CYS A 547 -1.59 16.32 14.18
C CYS A 547 -2.02 17.76 14.47
N THR A 548 -1.26 18.73 13.97
CA THR A 548 -1.60 20.15 14.04
C THR A 548 -2.13 20.63 12.68
N MET A 549 -3.42 20.94 12.62
CA MET A 549 -4.15 21.43 11.46
C MET A 549 -4.05 22.97 11.40
N ALA A 550 -3.00 23.48 10.75
CA ALA A 550 -2.79 24.93 10.55
C ALA A 550 -2.88 25.27 9.05
N ASP A 551 -2.09 26.25 8.57
CA ASP A 551 -1.87 26.51 7.14
C ASP A 551 -1.40 25.25 6.39
N LYS A 552 -0.55 24.47 7.07
CA LYS A 552 -0.07 23.14 6.69
C LYS A 552 -0.45 22.13 7.78
N VAL A 553 -0.62 20.88 7.39
CA VAL A 553 -0.91 19.79 8.34
C VAL A 553 0.39 19.19 8.85
N TRP A 554 0.73 19.51 10.09
CA TRP A 554 1.96 19.03 10.70
C TRP A 554 1.72 17.77 11.51
N THR A 555 2.46 16.70 11.21
CA THR A 555 2.69 15.57 12.09
C THR A 555 3.85 15.91 13.01
N VAL A 556 3.59 15.96 14.32
CA VAL A 556 4.54 16.37 15.36
C VAL A 556 4.88 15.18 16.24
N VAL A 557 6.18 14.86 16.34
CA VAL A 557 6.70 13.74 17.12
C VAL A 557 7.70 14.27 18.15
N GLY A 558 7.39 14.06 19.44
CA GLY A 558 8.24 14.48 20.55
C GLY A 558 9.29 13.44 20.94
N HIS A 559 10.17 13.82 21.87
CA HIS A 559 11.15 12.95 22.51
C HIS A 559 11.22 13.21 24.02
N ASP A 560 11.96 12.39 24.76
CA ASP A 560 12.15 12.46 26.21
C ASP A 560 12.78 13.77 26.72
N HIS A 561 13.63 14.41 25.91
CA HIS A 561 14.37 15.64 26.31
C HIS A 561 13.88 16.97 25.70
N MET A 562 12.59 17.33 25.81
CA MET A 562 12.05 18.59 25.20
C MET A 562 12.34 19.90 25.97
N ARG A 563 12.89 19.82 27.19
CA ARG A 563 13.18 21.00 28.03
C ARG A 563 14.65 21.45 27.88
N PRO A 564 14.99 22.74 28.12
CA PRO A 564 16.37 23.20 28.12
C PRO A 564 17.23 22.48 29.16
N ILE A 565 18.50 22.21 28.81
CA ILE A 565 19.48 21.51 29.65
C ILE A 565 20.76 22.36 29.73
N ASP A 566 21.21 22.63 30.94
CA ASP A 566 22.49 23.30 31.21
C ASP A 566 23.66 22.30 31.21
N ILE A 567 24.77 22.67 30.56
CA ILE A 567 25.92 21.81 30.30
C ILE A 567 27.19 22.53 30.76
N GLN A 568 27.97 21.85 31.61
CA GLN A 568 29.28 22.27 32.10
C GLN A 568 30.24 21.07 32.24
N GLY A 569 31.55 21.32 32.16
CA GLY A 569 32.58 20.31 32.44
C GLY A 569 32.89 19.33 31.31
N SER A 570 32.40 19.56 30.09
CA SER A 570 32.67 18.69 28.93
C SER A 570 33.93 19.08 28.15
N THR A 571 34.64 18.09 27.61
CA THR A 571 35.84 18.27 26.76
C THR A 571 35.67 17.55 25.42
N PRO A 572 36.45 17.87 24.36
CA PRO A 572 36.32 17.17 23.09
C PRO A 572 36.64 15.66 23.16
N ARG A 573 37.44 15.22 24.15
CA ARG A 573 37.76 13.80 24.40
C ARG A 573 36.72 13.09 25.26
N SER A 574 35.92 13.83 26.01
CA SER A 574 34.83 13.33 26.85
C SER A 574 33.67 14.33 26.77
N PRO A 575 32.98 14.39 25.62
CA PRO A 575 31.91 15.36 25.41
C PRO A 575 30.70 14.99 26.26
N PHE A 576 29.85 15.98 26.53
CA PHE A 576 28.51 15.73 27.04
C PHE A 576 27.68 15.15 25.91
N VAL A 577 27.10 13.97 26.10
CA VAL A 577 26.33 13.25 25.08
C VAL A 577 24.90 13.08 25.56
N LEU A 578 23.94 13.39 24.68
CA LEU A 578 22.52 13.18 24.93
C LEU A 578 21.91 12.37 23.77
N ILE A 579 21.20 11.29 24.12
CA ILE A 579 20.52 10.39 23.18
C ILE A 579 19.02 10.67 23.28
N PHE A 580 18.34 10.82 22.13
CA PHE A 580 16.93 11.17 22.08
C PHE A 580 16.05 9.96 21.82
N ASN A 581 15.15 9.65 22.77
CA ASN A 581 14.13 8.62 22.58
C ASN A 581 12.81 9.28 22.18
N TYR A 582 12.41 9.06 20.93
CA TYR A 582 11.16 9.60 20.39
C TYR A 582 9.94 8.80 20.85
N THR A 583 8.77 9.43 20.82
CA THR A 583 7.50 8.82 21.24
C THR A 583 7.03 7.67 20.35
N ILE A 584 7.58 7.56 19.13
CA ILE A 584 7.30 6.48 18.18
C ILE A 584 8.57 5.71 17.85
N SER A 585 8.42 4.47 17.36
CA SER A 585 9.55 3.61 17.02
C SER A 585 10.46 4.22 15.93
N PRO A 586 11.76 3.85 15.87
CA PRO A 586 12.65 4.28 14.80
C PRO A 586 12.17 3.90 13.39
N TYR A 587 11.42 2.81 13.26
CA TYR A 587 10.83 2.38 11.98
C TYR A 587 9.70 3.32 11.54
N HIS A 588 8.82 3.74 12.46
CA HIS A 588 7.78 4.73 12.18
C HIS A 588 8.38 6.09 11.83
N LEU A 589 9.43 6.53 12.53
CA LEU A 589 10.14 7.76 12.20
C LEU A 589 10.70 7.74 10.76
N ARG A 590 11.34 6.64 10.37
CA ARG A 590 11.87 6.47 9.01
C ARG A 590 10.77 6.53 7.97
N SER A 591 9.65 5.84 8.20
CA SER A 591 8.49 5.84 7.31
C SER A 591 7.89 7.25 7.17
N LEU A 592 7.66 7.93 8.29
CA LEU A 592 7.14 9.30 8.34
C LEU A 592 8.04 10.29 7.58
N VAL A 593 9.34 10.30 7.87
CA VAL A 593 10.27 11.23 7.22
C VAL A 593 10.37 10.95 5.72
N THR A 594 10.38 9.67 5.32
CA THR A 594 10.49 9.28 3.91
C THR A 594 9.26 9.68 3.11
N SER A 595 8.06 9.46 3.65
CA SER A 595 6.78 9.80 3.00
C SER A 595 6.48 11.30 2.99
N SER A 596 6.97 12.05 3.97
CA SER A 596 6.72 13.48 4.09
C SER A 596 7.37 14.31 2.98
N GLU A 597 6.73 15.40 2.57
CA GLU A 597 7.32 16.35 1.62
C GLU A 597 8.44 17.17 2.28
N HIS A 598 8.21 17.60 3.51
CA HIS A 598 9.15 18.40 4.28
C HIS A 598 9.15 17.95 5.75
N CYS A 599 10.33 17.96 6.36
CA CYS A 599 10.51 17.76 7.80
C CYS A 599 11.49 18.79 8.33
N GLN A 600 11.25 19.23 9.56
CA GLN A 600 12.12 20.17 10.24
C GLN A 600 12.20 19.89 11.74
N GLN A 601 13.31 20.30 12.34
CA GLN A 601 13.54 20.22 13.78
C GLN A 601 14.31 21.45 14.26
N GLU A 602 13.82 22.08 15.34
CA GLU A 602 14.46 23.26 15.91
C GLU A 602 15.59 22.86 16.87
N VAL A 603 16.75 23.52 16.76
CA VAL A 603 17.90 23.36 17.64
C VAL A 603 18.22 24.71 18.24
N ARG A 604 18.09 24.83 19.56
CA ARG A 604 18.46 26.03 20.31
C ARG A 604 19.73 25.76 21.07
N TYR A 605 20.79 26.47 20.71
CA TYR A 605 22.07 26.41 21.38
C TYR A 605 22.42 27.80 21.89
N ARG A 606 22.50 27.94 23.22
CA ARG A 606 22.97 29.15 23.88
C ARG A 606 24.28 28.84 24.57
N CYS A 607 25.23 29.75 24.47
CA CYS A 607 26.61 29.52 24.88
C CYS A 607 27.20 30.72 25.58
N ARG A 608 28.16 30.46 26.46
CA ARG A 608 29.07 31.44 27.05
C ARG A 608 30.44 30.77 27.10
N LYS A 609 31.42 31.33 26.38
CA LYS A 609 32.74 30.70 26.17
C LYS A 609 32.66 29.21 25.81
N SER A 610 31.73 28.83 24.92
CA SER A 610 31.53 27.43 24.51
C SER A 610 31.34 27.37 23.00
N ARG A 611 32.38 26.91 22.30
CA ARG A 611 32.48 26.98 20.84
C ARG A 611 31.87 25.73 20.19
N LEU A 612 31.35 25.88 18.99
CA LEU A 612 30.87 24.78 18.14
C LEU A 612 32.00 24.22 17.29
N PHE A 613 32.83 25.11 16.73
CA PHE A 613 34.00 24.77 15.92
C PHE A 613 35.27 25.41 16.50
N ASP A 614 36.40 24.75 16.32
CA ASP A 614 37.68 25.36 16.66
C ASP A 614 38.04 26.43 15.64
N THR A 615 38.45 27.61 16.12
CA THR A 615 38.70 28.80 15.31
C THR A 615 40.00 28.73 14.52
N TRP A 616 40.88 27.75 14.80
CA TRP A 616 42.19 27.63 14.16
C TRP A 616 42.16 26.75 12.91
N ASP A 617 41.45 25.62 12.98
CA ASP A 617 41.44 24.58 11.93
C ASP A 617 40.04 24.13 11.51
N GLY A 618 38.97 24.67 12.13
CA GLY A 618 37.59 24.28 11.85
C GLY A 618 37.21 22.91 12.43
N THR A 619 38.04 22.32 13.30
CA THR A 619 37.72 21.02 13.91
C THR A 619 36.41 21.12 14.71
N PRO A 620 35.42 20.24 14.47
CA PRO A 620 34.13 20.31 15.16
C PRO A 620 34.28 19.87 16.63
N LEU A 621 34.03 20.81 17.54
CA LEU A 621 34.01 20.58 18.99
C LEU A 621 32.67 20.02 19.45
N SER A 622 31.60 20.36 18.73
CA SER A 622 30.24 19.88 18.96
C SER A 622 29.64 19.34 17.65
N TRP A 623 28.81 18.30 17.73
CA TRP A 623 28.25 17.59 16.57
C TRP A 623 27.00 16.79 16.95
N TRP A 624 26.28 16.28 15.97
CA TRP A 624 25.10 15.43 16.20
C TRP A 624 25.07 14.24 15.24
N LEU A 625 24.35 13.18 15.60
CA LEU A 625 24.10 12.02 14.72
C LEU A 625 22.73 12.12 14.09
N ASP A 626 22.66 11.85 12.79
CA ASP A 626 21.39 11.67 12.11
C ASP A 626 20.73 10.33 12.42
N ARG A 627 19.53 10.12 11.87
CA ARG A 627 18.74 8.88 12.01
C ARG A 627 19.48 7.59 11.63
N ASP A 628 20.56 7.68 10.86
CA ASP A 628 21.39 6.57 10.37
C ASP A 628 22.70 6.43 11.16
N GLY A 629 22.89 7.24 12.21
CA GLY A 629 24.09 7.23 13.05
C GLY A 629 25.28 7.93 12.40
N VAL A 630 25.08 8.69 11.32
CA VAL A 630 26.15 9.43 10.64
C VAL A 630 26.36 10.78 11.31
N LYS A 631 27.61 11.08 11.66
CA LYS A 631 28.01 12.35 12.29
C LYS A 631 27.80 13.53 11.34
N ARG A 632 27.08 14.54 11.84
CA ARG A 632 26.78 15.81 11.19
C ARG A 632 27.36 16.97 11.99
N THR A 633 27.89 17.94 11.26
CA THR A 633 28.63 19.08 11.82
C THR A 633 28.11 20.41 11.30
N TYR A 634 26.89 20.45 10.75
CA TYR A 634 26.20 21.69 10.42
C TYR A 634 25.13 21.95 11.48
N TRP A 635 24.83 23.21 11.74
CA TRP A 635 23.87 23.64 12.76
C TRP A 635 22.68 24.36 12.12
N GLY A 636 21.68 24.69 12.93
CA GLY A 636 20.41 25.22 12.45
C GLY A 636 20.58 26.40 11.48
N GLY A 637 19.86 26.34 10.35
CA GLY A 637 19.90 27.35 9.29
C GLY A 637 20.68 26.94 8.03
N PHE A 638 21.67 26.06 8.10
CA PHE A 638 22.57 25.74 6.97
C PHE A 638 22.34 24.35 6.34
N LEU A 639 22.73 24.18 5.06
CA LEU A 639 22.74 22.90 4.33
C LEU A 639 23.89 21.97 4.75
N PRO A 640 23.78 20.65 4.50
CA PRO A 640 24.84 19.69 4.84
C PRO A 640 26.19 20.00 4.20
N GLY A 641 27.27 19.68 4.92
CA GLY A 641 28.64 19.80 4.43
C GLY A 641 29.30 21.16 4.68
N VAL A 642 28.59 22.09 5.31
CA VAL A 642 29.11 23.43 5.61
C VAL A 642 29.05 23.70 7.11
N GLN A 643 30.22 23.99 7.70
CA GLN A 643 30.40 24.24 9.14
C GLN A 643 30.05 25.69 9.50
N GLN A 644 28.77 26.04 9.34
CA GLN A 644 28.26 27.39 9.62
C GLN A 644 26.90 27.32 10.32
N CYS A 645 26.50 28.46 10.90
CA CYS A 645 25.23 28.64 11.61
C CYS A 645 24.32 29.65 10.89
N SER A 646 23.04 29.76 11.30
CA SER A 646 22.05 30.66 10.69
C SER A 646 22.54 32.10 10.51
N CYS A 647 23.28 32.65 11.49
CA CYS A 647 23.71 34.05 11.44
C CYS A 647 24.61 34.36 10.24
N SER A 648 25.35 33.36 9.74
CA SER A 648 26.25 33.50 8.60
C SER A 648 25.46 33.68 7.31
N LEU A 649 24.35 32.95 7.16
CA LEU A 649 23.44 33.09 6.02
C LEU A 649 22.68 34.41 6.05
N ASP A 650 22.23 34.80 7.24
CA ASP A 650 21.45 36.04 7.42
C ASP A 650 22.34 37.30 7.37
N GLY A 651 23.67 37.14 7.31
CA GLY A 651 24.63 38.24 7.30
C GLY A 651 24.56 39.09 8.56
N ASN A 652 24.28 38.47 9.72
CA ASN A 652 24.02 39.17 10.97
C ASN A 652 24.76 38.57 12.19
N CYS A 653 25.81 37.76 11.97
CA CYS A 653 26.64 37.26 13.06
C CYS A 653 27.19 38.42 13.90
N ARG A 654 27.21 38.23 15.22
CA ARG A 654 27.64 39.22 16.21
C ARG A 654 29.08 39.68 15.99
N ASP A 655 29.91 38.77 15.49
CA ASP A 655 31.26 39.05 15.01
C ASP A 655 31.40 38.40 13.63
N MET A 656 31.58 39.23 12.61
CA MET A 656 31.65 38.81 11.20
C MET A 656 32.91 38.00 10.87
N ASN A 657 33.88 37.89 11.78
CA ASN A 657 35.05 37.02 11.62
C ASN A 657 34.74 35.54 11.88
N TYR A 658 33.56 35.22 12.42
CA TYR A 658 33.15 33.85 12.76
C TYR A 658 31.84 33.50 12.07
N PHE A 659 31.68 32.21 11.73
CA PHE A 659 30.48 31.71 11.05
C PHE A 659 29.34 31.29 12.00
N CYS A 660 29.59 31.35 13.31
CA CYS A 660 28.64 31.09 14.39
C CYS A 660 28.92 32.06 15.54
N ASN A 661 27.86 32.53 16.21
CA ASN A 661 27.98 33.48 17.31
C ASN A 661 28.74 32.91 18.52
N CYS A 662 28.63 31.60 18.75
CA CYS A 662 29.29 30.89 19.85
C CYS A 662 30.79 30.70 19.65
N ASP A 663 31.27 30.75 18.41
CA ASP A 663 32.70 30.58 18.09
C ASP A 663 33.53 31.82 18.40
N ALA A 664 32.89 32.98 18.56
CA ALA A 664 33.52 34.23 19.00
C ALA A 664 34.05 34.17 20.45
N ASP A 665 33.79 33.08 21.17
CA ASP A 665 34.33 32.74 22.50
C ASP A 665 34.19 33.83 23.58
N GLN A 666 33.06 34.53 23.56
CA GLN A 666 32.81 35.66 24.46
C GLN A 666 32.29 35.21 25.83
N ASP A 667 32.64 35.98 26.88
CA ASP A 667 32.13 35.79 28.27
C ASP A 667 30.69 36.34 28.46
N THR A 668 29.96 36.56 27.37
CA THR A 668 28.55 36.97 27.39
C THR A 668 27.72 35.92 26.65
N TRP A 669 26.45 35.80 26.99
CA TRP A 669 25.58 34.84 26.33
C TRP A 669 25.40 35.18 24.85
N ALA A 670 25.63 34.19 24.00
CA ALA A 670 25.34 34.21 22.57
C ALA A 670 24.40 33.04 22.22
N ASN A 671 23.77 33.10 21.04
CA ASN A 671 22.89 32.05 20.56
C ASN A 671 23.19 31.70 19.09
N ASP A 672 23.07 30.42 18.77
CA ASP A 672 23.11 29.90 17.40
C ASP A 672 21.86 29.03 17.17
N THR A 673 20.71 29.58 17.55
CA THR A 673 19.41 28.92 17.33
C THR A 673 19.11 28.86 15.84
N GLY A 674 18.63 27.70 15.38
CA GLY A 674 18.12 27.58 14.03
C GLY A 674 17.32 26.30 13.80
N VAL A 675 16.90 26.12 12.55
CA VAL A 675 16.09 24.97 12.13
C VAL A 675 16.93 24.05 11.26
N LEU A 676 16.96 22.77 11.60
CA LEU A 676 17.44 21.70 10.73
C LEU A 676 16.30 21.32 9.80
N SER A 677 16.46 21.52 8.49
CA SER A 677 15.41 21.28 7.48
C SER A 677 15.82 20.28 6.40
N TYR A 678 17.05 19.77 6.44
CA TYR A 678 17.51 18.73 5.52
C TYR A 678 16.91 17.37 5.92
N LYS A 679 15.79 17.04 5.25
CA LYS A 679 14.90 15.92 5.58
C LYS A 679 15.63 14.59 5.79
N ASP A 680 16.56 14.23 4.92
CA ASP A 680 17.15 12.89 4.92
C ASP A 680 18.10 12.62 6.11
N HIS A 681 18.48 13.66 6.86
CA HIS A 681 19.26 13.52 8.10
C HIS A 681 18.38 13.61 9.37
N LEU A 682 17.09 13.90 9.23
CA LEU A 682 16.18 14.01 10.36
C LEU A 682 15.51 12.65 10.68
N PRO A 683 15.10 12.42 11.93
CA PRO A 683 15.38 13.25 13.10
C PRO A 683 16.82 13.14 13.62
N LEU A 684 17.23 14.07 14.47
CA LEU A 684 18.47 13.98 15.24
C LEU A 684 18.33 12.86 16.30
N SER A 685 19.28 11.93 16.36
CA SER A 685 19.26 10.80 17.31
C SER A 685 20.16 11.00 18.53
N GLU A 686 21.27 11.71 18.36
CA GLU A 686 22.25 11.98 19.41
C GLU A 686 22.91 13.34 19.18
N ILE A 687 23.27 14.06 20.26
CA ILE A 687 24.05 15.30 20.20
C ILE A 687 25.18 15.29 21.22
N ALA A 688 26.33 15.81 20.81
CA ALA A 688 27.55 15.87 21.60
C ALA A 688 28.07 17.31 21.70
N ILE A 689 28.30 17.78 22.93
CA ILE A 689 28.82 19.11 23.24
C ILE A 689 30.19 18.99 23.93
N GLY A 690 31.22 19.54 23.32
CA GLY A 690 32.61 19.29 23.72
C GLY A 690 33.37 20.43 24.40
N ASP A 691 32.88 21.67 24.42
CA ASP A 691 33.67 22.82 24.88
C ASP A 691 33.03 23.54 26.09
N THR A 692 32.86 22.85 27.22
CA THR A 692 32.30 23.46 28.45
C THR A 692 33.18 23.33 29.70
N ASN A 693 34.44 22.91 29.56
CA ASN A 693 35.36 22.69 30.69
C ASN A 693 36.33 23.86 30.95
N ARG A 694 36.17 25.00 30.27
CA ARG A 694 37.00 26.21 30.47
C ARG A 694 36.39 27.12 31.54
N THR A 695 37.17 28.04 32.09
CA THR A 695 36.69 28.97 33.13
C THR A 695 35.55 29.85 32.59
N ASN A 696 34.41 29.87 33.30
CA ASN A 696 33.14 30.51 32.90
C ASN A 696 32.48 29.94 31.63
N SER A 697 32.94 28.77 31.17
CA SER A 697 32.38 28.10 30.00
C SER A 697 31.13 27.31 30.36
N GLN A 698 30.04 27.58 29.65
CA GLN A 698 28.75 26.92 29.87
C GLN A 698 27.89 26.98 28.60
N ALA A 699 27.00 26.01 28.43
CA ALA A 699 26.03 25.98 27.35
C ALA A 699 24.64 25.58 27.87
N GLU A 700 23.60 26.07 27.21
CA GLU A 700 22.20 25.67 27.39
C GLU A 700 21.69 25.14 26.05
N LEU A 701 21.19 23.90 26.05
CA LEU A 701 20.74 23.20 24.85
C LEU A 701 19.24 22.85 24.96
N GLN A 702 18.48 23.11 23.90
CA GLN A 702 17.10 22.63 23.75
C GLN A 702 16.86 22.14 22.31
N ILE A 703 16.33 20.92 22.19
CA ILE A 703 15.90 20.33 20.91
C ILE A 703 14.37 20.30 20.86
N GLY A 704 13.81 20.79 19.75
CA GLY A 704 12.38 20.78 19.48
C GLY A 704 11.88 19.44 18.93
N PRO A 705 10.56 19.23 18.87
CA PRO A 705 10.00 18.02 18.27
C PRO A 705 10.29 17.94 16.78
N LEU A 706 10.29 16.73 16.22
CA LEU A 706 10.29 16.54 14.77
C LEU A 706 8.93 16.96 14.23
N ARG A 707 8.92 17.84 13.22
CA ARG A 707 7.71 18.31 12.55
C ARG A 707 7.79 17.98 11.07
N CYS A 708 6.84 17.20 10.56
CA CYS A 708 6.76 16.84 9.15
C CYS A 708 5.39 17.18 8.56
N TYR A 709 5.33 17.56 7.28
CA TYR A 709 4.07 17.77 6.56
C TYR A 709 4.18 17.38 5.09
N GLY A 710 3.01 17.30 4.44
CA GLY A 710 2.87 16.97 3.02
C GLY A 710 3.16 15.49 2.73
N ASN A 711 2.97 15.09 1.47
CA ASN A 711 3.28 13.75 0.99
C ASN A 711 4.07 13.87 -0.30
N ARG A 712 5.36 13.50 -0.26
CA ARG A 712 6.28 13.57 -1.41
C ARG A 712 5.75 12.78 -2.60
N PHE A 713 5.03 11.68 -2.33
CA PHE A 713 4.53 10.80 -3.36
C PHE A 713 3.20 11.25 -3.96
N PHE A 714 2.53 12.27 -3.41
CA PHE A 714 1.24 12.68 -3.97
C PHE A 714 1.35 13.03 -5.46
N TRP A 715 2.43 13.69 -5.91
CA TRP A 715 2.66 14.06 -7.33
C TRP A 715 3.44 13.03 -8.15
N ASN A 716 3.80 11.90 -7.53
CA ASN A 716 4.55 10.82 -8.15
C ASN A 716 3.74 10.20 -9.31
N SER A 717 4.09 10.57 -10.54
CA SER A 717 3.35 10.19 -11.75
C SER A 717 4.26 9.97 -12.95
N ALA A 718 3.77 9.16 -13.88
CA ALA A 718 4.43 8.85 -15.14
C ALA A 718 3.42 8.86 -16.29
N SER A 719 3.84 9.33 -17.46
CA SER A 719 3.06 9.38 -18.69
C SER A 719 3.60 8.41 -19.72
N PHE A 720 2.76 7.49 -20.17
CA PHE A 720 3.04 6.48 -21.17
C PHE A 720 2.42 6.92 -22.50
N TYR A 721 3.26 7.13 -23.52
CA TYR A 721 2.82 7.58 -24.85
C TYR A 721 3.17 6.57 -25.96
N GLN A 722 3.80 5.45 -25.62
CA GLN A 722 4.09 4.36 -26.54
C GLN A 722 3.61 3.03 -25.95
N GLU A 723 2.83 2.25 -26.70
CA GLU A 723 2.24 0.99 -26.20
C GLU A 723 3.29 -0.09 -25.86
N SER A 724 4.49 0.03 -26.41
CA SER A 724 5.60 -0.88 -26.11
C SER A 724 6.43 -0.44 -24.88
N SER A 725 6.10 0.71 -24.27
CA SER A 725 6.82 1.26 -23.12
C SER A 725 6.26 0.71 -21.80
N TYR A 726 7.12 0.60 -20.79
CA TYR A 726 6.76 0.16 -19.45
C TYR A 726 7.83 0.59 -18.45
N LEU A 727 7.44 0.81 -17.20
CA LEU A 727 8.37 0.89 -16.08
C LEU A 727 8.57 -0.51 -15.49
N HIS A 728 9.77 -0.82 -15.00
CA HIS A 728 10.02 -2.06 -14.29
C HIS A 728 10.55 -1.84 -12.88
N PHE A 729 10.03 -2.64 -11.94
CA PHE A 729 10.39 -2.66 -10.53
C PHE A 729 10.81 -4.08 -10.11
N PRO A 730 11.42 -4.25 -8.92
CA PRO A 730 11.67 -5.58 -8.36
C PRO A 730 10.40 -6.43 -8.31
N THR A 731 10.59 -7.76 -8.31
CA THR A 731 9.49 -8.72 -8.23
C THR A 731 8.61 -8.44 -7.01
N LEU A 732 7.31 -8.42 -7.25
CA LEU A 732 6.30 -8.19 -6.23
C LEU A 732 6.35 -9.27 -5.14
N GLN A 733 6.40 -8.83 -3.88
CA GLN A 733 6.27 -9.71 -2.71
C GLN A 733 4.78 -9.85 -2.35
N ALA A 734 4.08 -10.77 -3.00
CA ALA A 734 2.62 -10.93 -2.90
C ALA A 734 2.17 -12.38 -2.61
N GLU A 735 3.02 -13.18 -1.97
CA GLU A 735 2.79 -14.62 -1.79
C GLU A 735 1.43 -14.92 -1.13
N LEU A 736 1.13 -14.28 0.00
CA LEU A 736 -0.09 -14.53 0.78
C LEU A 736 -1.12 -13.41 0.64
N SER A 737 -0.67 -12.16 0.56
CA SER A 737 -1.53 -10.99 0.42
C SER A 737 -0.89 -9.90 -0.43
N VAL A 738 -1.74 -9.09 -1.06
CA VAL A 738 -1.36 -7.91 -1.82
C VAL A 738 -2.46 -6.85 -1.78
N ASP A 739 -2.11 -5.61 -1.45
CA ASP A 739 -2.94 -4.43 -1.72
C ASP A 739 -2.28 -3.59 -2.82
N ILE A 740 -3.07 -3.18 -3.80
CA ILE A 740 -2.65 -2.32 -4.91
C ILE A 740 -3.62 -1.15 -4.98
N SER A 741 -3.10 0.07 -4.94
CA SER A 741 -3.90 1.24 -5.28
C SER A 741 -3.15 2.19 -6.18
N LEU A 742 -3.88 2.81 -7.11
CA LEU A 742 -3.32 3.77 -8.06
C LEU A 742 -4.39 4.69 -8.61
N PHE A 743 -3.96 5.83 -9.13
CA PHE A 743 -4.78 6.68 -9.99
C PHE A 743 -4.34 6.52 -11.45
N PHE A 744 -5.30 6.51 -12.37
CA PHE A 744 -5.03 6.51 -13.80
C PHE A 744 -5.84 7.58 -14.52
N LYS A 745 -5.32 8.01 -15.67
CA LYS A 745 -5.97 8.95 -16.59
C LYS A 745 -5.63 8.54 -18.01
N THR A 746 -6.63 8.31 -18.86
CA THR A 746 -6.39 7.81 -20.22
C THR A 746 -7.46 8.28 -21.21
N SER A 747 -7.15 8.14 -22.51
CA SER A 747 -8.13 8.18 -23.61
C SER A 747 -8.11 6.88 -24.44
N ALA A 748 -7.26 5.92 -24.08
CA ALA A 748 -7.16 4.64 -24.74
C ALA A 748 -8.37 3.75 -24.45
N LEU A 749 -8.69 2.85 -25.37
CA LEU A 749 -9.83 1.93 -25.23
C LEU A 749 -9.52 0.76 -24.28
N SER A 750 -8.25 0.41 -24.12
CA SER A 750 -7.77 -0.65 -23.24
C SER A 750 -6.30 -0.43 -22.90
N GLY A 751 -5.78 -1.13 -21.89
CA GLY A 751 -4.36 -1.12 -21.56
C GLY A 751 -4.06 -1.78 -20.22
N VAL A 752 -2.86 -2.38 -20.09
CA VAL A 752 -2.42 -3.04 -18.86
C VAL A 752 -1.74 -2.04 -17.92
N PHE A 753 -2.31 -1.86 -16.73
CA PHE A 753 -1.77 -0.96 -15.71
C PHE A 753 -0.54 -1.56 -15.02
N LEU A 754 -0.58 -2.84 -14.69
CA LEU A 754 0.55 -3.58 -14.15
C LEU A 754 0.43 -5.09 -14.39
N GLU A 755 1.57 -5.75 -14.48
CA GLU A 755 1.71 -7.20 -14.66
C GLU A 755 2.96 -7.72 -13.96
N ASN A 756 2.82 -8.82 -13.23
CA ASN A 756 3.97 -9.60 -12.77
C ASN A 756 3.72 -11.07 -13.09
N LEU A 757 4.69 -11.72 -13.72
CA LEU A 757 4.62 -13.13 -14.13
C LEU A 757 5.45 -14.04 -13.21
N GLY A 758 4.93 -15.23 -12.97
CA GLY A 758 5.57 -16.40 -12.39
C GLY A 758 5.88 -17.46 -13.46
N ILE A 759 6.21 -18.67 -13.03
CA ILE A 759 6.41 -19.82 -13.94
C ILE A 759 5.06 -20.32 -14.47
N ARG A 760 4.05 -20.32 -13.59
CA ARG A 760 2.65 -20.68 -13.88
C ARG A 760 1.71 -19.57 -13.45
N ASP A 761 2.06 -18.94 -12.34
CA ASP A 761 1.29 -17.89 -11.70
C ASP A 761 1.41 -16.56 -12.42
N PHE A 762 0.42 -15.69 -12.29
CA PHE A 762 0.57 -14.28 -12.62
C PHE A 762 -0.49 -13.41 -11.94
N ILE A 763 -0.20 -12.12 -11.89
CA ILE A 763 -1.12 -11.08 -11.43
C ILE A 763 -1.15 -9.96 -12.46
N ARG A 764 -2.35 -9.51 -12.83
CA ARG A 764 -2.56 -8.44 -13.82
C ARG A 764 -3.73 -7.54 -13.44
N LEU A 765 -3.53 -6.22 -13.57
CA LEU A 765 -4.58 -5.21 -13.47
C LEU A 765 -4.65 -4.46 -14.81
N GLU A 766 -5.83 -4.42 -15.43
CA GLU A 766 -5.99 -3.82 -16.77
C GLU A 766 -7.33 -3.09 -16.95
N LEU A 767 -7.31 -2.10 -17.84
CA LEU A 767 -8.50 -1.57 -18.49
C LEU A 767 -8.80 -2.48 -19.69
N SER A 768 -9.84 -3.31 -19.60
CA SER A 768 -10.20 -4.26 -20.66
C SER A 768 -11.11 -3.62 -21.71
N SER A 769 -11.89 -2.62 -21.31
CA SER A 769 -12.70 -1.78 -22.20
C SER A 769 -12.80 -0.36 -21.61
N PRO A 770 -13.31 0.64 -22.35
CA PRO A 770 -13.56 1.98 -21.82
C PRO A 770 -14.43 2.01 -20.55
N TYR A 771 -15.19 0.95 -20.27
CA TYR A 771 -16.12 0.88 -19.14
C TYR A 771 -15.72 -0.18 -18.12
N THR A 772 -14.64 -0.93 -18.34
CA THR A 772 -14.38 -2.18 -17.62
C THR A 772 -12.94 -2.27 -17.14
N VAL A 773 -12.77 -2.46 -15.84
CA VAL A 773 -11.49 -2.76 -15.20
C VAL A 773 -11.49 -4.20 -14.71
N ASN A 774 -10.44 -4.94 -15.06
CA ASN A 774 -10.24 -6.33 -14.66
C ASN A 774 -9.04 -6.44 -13.73
N PHE A 775 -9.19 -7.26 -12.69
CA PHE A 775 -8.11 -7.75 -11.85
C PHE A 775 -8.04 -9.27 -11.99
N THR A 776 -6.92 -9.78 -12.50
CA THR A 776 -6.73 -11.20 -12.83
C THR A 776 -5.58 -11.79 -12.03
N ILE A 777 -5.82 -12.97 -11.47
CA ILE A 777 -4.87 -13.71 -10.64
C ILE A 777 -4.90 -15.17 -11.07
N ASP A 778 -3.74 -15.77 -11.32
CA ASP A 778 -3.59 -17.21 -11.55
C ASP A 778 -2.58 -17.75 -10.52
N LEU A 779 -2.98 -18.77 -9.76
CA LEU A 779 -2.17 -19.44 -8.73
C LEU A 779 -1.69 -20.82 -9.22
N GLY A 780 -1.71 -21.04 -10.54
CA GLY A 780 -1.28 -22.28 -11.20
C GLY A 780 -2.42 -23.29 -11.44
N ASP A 781 -3.65 -22.99 -11.03
CA ASP A 781 -4.87 -23.77 -11.24
C ASP A 781 -5.84 -23.13 -12.25
N GLY A 782 -5.43 -22.01 -12.87
CA GLY A 782 -6.18 -21.26 -13.87
C GLY A 782 -6.55 -19.85 -13.41
N PRO A 783 -6.82 -18.92 -14.34
CA PRO A 783 -7.01 -17.52 -14.00
C PRO A 783 -8.39 -17.24 -13.39
N VAL A 784 -8.40 -16.53 -12.27
CA VAL A 784 -9.58 -15.93 -11.64
C VAL A 784 -9.63 -14.44 -12.03
N ILE A 785 -10.77 -13.97 -12.53
CA ILE A 785 -10.95 -12.61 -13.02
C ILE A 785 -12.05 -11.91 -12.21
N LEU A 786 -11.69 -10.81 -11.54
CA LEU A 786 -12.63 -9.88 -10.93
C LEU A 786 -12.87 -8.71 -11.88
N THR A 787 -14.14 -8.40 -12.16
CA THR A 787 -14.50 -7.37 -13.13
C THR A 787 -15.41 -6.32 -12.50
N VAL A 788 -15.00 -5.05 -12.59
CA VAL A 788 -15.86 -3.89 -12.27
C VAL A 788 -16.30 -3.23 -13.56
N HIS A 789 -17.62 -3.03 -13.70
CA HIS A 789 -18.23 -2.32 -14.83
C HIS A 789 -18.67 -0.93 -14.35
N SER A 790 -18.13 0.11 -14.97
CA SER A 790 -18.52 1.49 -14.75
C SER A 790 -19.70 1.88 -15.65
N PRO A 791 -20.70 2.61 -15.13
CA PRO A 791 -21.79 3.15 -15.94
C PRO A 791 -21.33 4.27 -16.89
N VAL A 792 -20.15 4.86 -16.63
CA VAL A 792 -19.55 5.93 -17.43
C VAL A 792 -18.19 5.48 -17.97
N ALA A 793 -17.79 6.03 -19.11
CA ALA A 793 -16.51 5.71 -19.72
C ALA A 793 -15.36 6.25 -18.85
N LEU A 794 -14.40 5.39 -18.53
CA LEU A 794 -13.21 5.63 -17.70
C LEU A 794 -12.01 6.15 -18.52
N ASN A 795 -12.19 6.31 -19.83
CA ASN A 795 -11.20 6.89 -20.75
C ASN A 795 -11.56 8.33 -21.14
N ASP A 796 -12.13 9.08 -20.20
CA ASP A 796 -12.64 10.45 -20.34
C ASP A 796 -11.56 11.53 -20.12
N ARG A 797 -10.29 11.12 -20.00
CA ARG A 797 -9.13 11.97 -19.67
C ARG A 797 -9.20 12.61 -18.27
N GLN A 798 -10.03 12.11 -17.37
CA GLN A 798 -10.03 12.44 -15.95
C GLN A 798 -9.23 11.42 -15.14
N TRP A 799 -8.98 11.76 -13.87
CA TRP A 799 -8.35 10.85 -12.92
C TRP A 799 -9.39 9.93 -12.31
N HIS A 800 -9.17 8.63 -12.45
CA HIS A 800 -9.92 7.58 -11.79
C HIS A 800 -9.03 6.85 -10.78
N TYR A 801 -9.62 6.37 -9.70
CA TYR A 801 -8.95 5.64 -8.62
C TYR A 801 -9.26 4.15 -8.70
N ILE A 802 -8.24 3.29 -8.55
CA ILE A 802 -8.41 1.84 -8.45
C ILE A 802 -7.84 1.37 -7.13
N ARG A 803 -8.58 0.50 -6.44
CA ARG A 803 -8.12 -0.30 -5.32
C ARG A 803 -8.37 -1.78 -5.62
N ALA A 804 -7.32 -2.58 -5.63
CA ALA A 804 -7.38 -4.04 -5.77
C ALA A 804 -6.67 -4.68 -4.59
N GLU A 805 -7.27 -5.71 -4.00
CA GLU A 805 -6.72 -6.41 -2.85
C GLU A 805 -6.87 -7.91 -3.05
N ARG A 806 -5.91 -8.70 -2.59
CA ARG A 806 -6.04 -10.15 -2.52
C ARG A 806 -5.37 -10.64 -1.25
N ASN A 807 -6.03 -11.55 -0.56
CA ASN A 807 -5.47 -12.33 0.52
C ASN A 807 -5.78 -13.83 0.28
N VAL A 808 -5.45 -14.69 1.25
CA VAL A 808 -5.66 -16.15 1.14
C VAL A 808 -7.14 -16.57 1.21
N LYS A 809 -8.04 -15.67 1.61
CA LYS A 809 -9.48 -15.92 1.79
C LYS A 809 -10.35 -15.28 0.72
N GLU A 810 -9.94 -14.15 0.17
CA GLU A 810 -10.73 -13.37 -0.77
C GLU A 810 -9.85 -12.47 -1.63
N ALA A 811 -10.37 -12.09 -2.80
CA ALA A 811 -9.86 -11.01 -3.62
C ALA A 811 -10.95 -9.96 -3.80
N SER A 812 -10.55 -8.70 -3.96
CA SER A 812 -11.47 -7.59 -4.16
C SER A 812 -10.95 -6.55 -5.16
N LEU A 813 -11.89 -5.85 -5.80
CA LEU A 813 -11.64 -4.78 -6.75
C LEU A 813 -12.68 -3.67 -6.60
N GLN A 814 -12.22 -2.43 -6.51
CA GLN A 814 -13.03 -1.22 -6.49
C GLN A 814 -12.44 -0.18 -7.46
N VAL A 815 -13.32 0.51 -8.18
CA VAL A 815 -12.97 1.62 -9.06
C VAL A 815 -13.81 2.83 -8.66
N ASP A 816 -13.16 3.95 -8.40
CA ASP A 816 -13.75 5.16 -7.86
C ASP A 816 -14.63 4.87 -6.62
N SER A 817 -15.84 5.40 -6.58
CA SER A 817 -16.85 5.14 -5.54
C SER A 817 -17.82 4.02 -5.91
N LEU A 818 -17.50 3.18 -6.90
CA LEU A 818 -18.35 2.05 -7.28
C LEU A 818 -18.34 0.97 -6.18
N PRO A 819 -19.40 0.12 -6.11
CA PRO A 819 -19.45 -0.97 -5.13
C PRO A 819 -18.25 -1.91 -5.27
N LEU A 820 -17.68 -2.30 -4.12
CA LEU A 820 -16.60 -3.28 -4.03
C LEU A 820 -17.05 -4.61 -4.65
N LYS A 821 -16.27 -5.15 -5.57
CA LYS A 821 -16.42 -6.53 -6.05
C LYS A 821 -15.53 -7.44 -5.23
N LEU A 822 -16.08 -8.52 -4.73
CA LEU A 822 -15.42 -9.48 -3.86
C LEU A 822 -15.60 -10.89 -4.43
N ASN A 823 -14.54 -11.69 -4.36
CA ASN A 823 -14.54 -13.08 -4.76
C ASN A 823 -13.84 -13.91 -3.69
N GLU A 824 -14.56 -14.85 -3.08
CA GLU A 824 -14.01 -15.76 -2.08
C GLU A 824 -13.04 -16.77 -2.71
N ALA A 825 -11.96 -17.06 -2.00
CA ALA A 825 -10.96 -18.05 -2.38
C ALA A 825 -11.43 -19.46 -1.93
N PRO A 826 -11.28 -20.49 -2.78
CA PRO A 826 -11.61 -21.87 -2.38
C PRO A 826 -10.70 -22.38 -1.25
N SER A 827 -11.25 -23.12 -0.28
CA SER A 827 -10.54 -23.61 0.92
C SER A 827 -9.54 -24.76 0.67
N GLU A 828 -9.55 -25.39 -0.51
CA GLU A 828 -8.73 -26.56 -0.87
C GLU A 828 -7.83 -26.32 -2.08
N ARG A 829 -7.58 -25.06 -2.46
CA ARG A 829 -6.78 -24.69 -3.64
C ARG A 829 -5.47 -24.00 -3.27
N PRO A 830 -4.49 -23.94 -4.20
CA PRO A 830 -3.26 -23.18 -4.00
C PRO A 830 -3.58 -21.76 -3.54
N TYR A 831 -2.89 -21.30 -2.50
CA TYR A 831 -3.10 -19.98 -1.91
C TYR A 831 -1.83 -19.13 -1.91
N ARG A 832 -0.71 -19.65 -2.43
CA ARG A 832 0.54 -18.89 -2.58
C ARG A 832 0.68 -18.40 -4.01
N LEU A 833 1.01 -17.12 -4.18
CA LEU A 833 1.29 -16.52 -5.49
C LEU A 833 2.81 -16.43 -5.71
N GLN A 834 3.37 -17.25 -6.58
CA GLN A 834 4.80 -17.37 -6.84
C GLN A 834 5.22 -16.60 -8.10
N LEU A 835 5.67 -15.37 -7.90
CA LEU A 835 6.14 -14.50 -8.96
C LEU A 835 7.67 -14.60 -9.10
N SER A 836 8.17 -14.56 -10.34
CA SER A 836 9.62 -14.71 -10.62
C SER A 836 10.18 -13.63 -11.56
N SER A 837 9.33 -12.98 -12.34
CA SER A 837 9.72 -11.86 -13.20
C SER A 837 9.71 -10.53 -12.45
N GLN A 838 10.27 -9.49 -13.07
CA GLN A 838 10.13 -8.11 -12.60
C GLN A 838 8.66 -7.66 -12.70
N LEU A 839 8.28 -6.69 -11.87
CA LEU A 839 6.97 -6.05 -11.97
C LEU A 839 6.99 -5.05 -13.13
N PHE A 840 6.13 -5.23 -14.13
CA PHE A 840 5.90 -4.31 -15.23
C PHE A 840 4.75 -3.37 -14.89
N VAL A 841 4.93 -2.06 -15.08
CA VAL A 841 3.94 -1.01 -14.82
C VAL A 841 3.75 -0.19 -16.09
N GLY A 842 2.49 -0.01 -16.48
CA GLY A 842 2.08 0.64 -17.73
C GLY A 842 2.31 -0.20 -18.99
N GLY A 843 2.68 -1.48 -18.84
CA GLY A 843 2.86 -2.40 -19.97
C GLY A 843 3.07 -3.84 -19.53
N THR A 844 3.44 -4.68 -20.49
CA THR A 844 3.58 -6.13 -20.34
C THR A 844 4.98 -6.60 -20.72
N ALA A 845 5.36 -7.79 -20.27
CA ALA A 845 6.63 -8.40 -20.67
C ALA A 845 6.74 -8.62 -22.20
N SER A 846 5.62 -8.87 -22.86
CA SER A 846 5.54 -9.07 -24.31
C SER A 846 5.57 -7.78 -25.13
N ARG A 847 5.53 -6.61 -24.47
CA ARG A 847 5.42 -5.28 -25.11
C ARG A 847 4.19 -5.11 -26.00
N GLN A 848 3.13 -5.86 -25.70
CA GLN A 848 1.83 -5.76 -26.36
C GLN A 848 0.77 -5.30 -25.35
N ARG A 849 -0.24 -4.57 -25.82
CA ARG A 849 -1.34 -4.07 -24.98
C ARG A 849 -0.89 -3.15 -23.82
N GLY A 850 0.21 -2.42 -24.00
CA GLY A 850 0.66 -1.48 -22.98
C GLY A 850 -0.32 -0.32 -22.78
N PHE A 851 -0.27 0.27 -21.60
CA PHE A 851 -1.13 1.37 -21.23
C PHE A 851 -0.66 2.67 -21.87
N LEU A 852 -1.59 3.44 -22.42
CA LEU A 852 -1.36 4.80 -22.89
C LEU A 852 -2.12 5.77 -21.98
N GLY A 853 -1.44 6.75 -21.40
CA GLY A 853 -2.03 7.67 -20.44
C GLY A 853 -1.10 7.97 -19.28
N CYS A 854 -1.67 8.39 -18.15
CA CYS A 854 -0.91 8.69 -16.94
C CYS A 854 -1.26 7.73 -15.82
N LEU A 855 -0.24 7.31 -15.07
CA LEU A 855 -0.39 6.65 -13.78
C LEU A 855 0.17 7.54 -12.67
N ARG A 856 -0.45 7.51 -11.49
CA ARG A 856 -0.07 8.32 -10.34
C ARG A 856 -0.29 7.57 -9.05
N PHE A 857 0.58 7.83 -8.06
CA PHE A 857 0.45 7.34 -6.69
C PHE A 857 0.22 5.82 -6.62
N LEU A 858 1.03 5.05 -7.35
CA LEU A 858 1.01 3.59 -7.29
C LEU A 858 1.57 3.14 -5.93
N THR A 859 0.71 2.59 -5.10
CA THR A 859 1.08 1.98 -3.82
C THR A 859 0.80 0.48 -3.85
N ILE A 860 1.73 -0.29 -3.30
CA ILE A 860 1.68 -1.74 -3.23
C ILE A 860 2.17 -2.17 -1.84
N ASN A 861 1.36 -2.90 -1.07
CA ASN A 861 1.70 -3.37 0.28
C ASN A 861 2.18 -2.22 1.19
N GLY A 862 1.46 -1.10 1.11
CA GLY A 862 1.82 0.13 1.82
C GLY A 862 2.99 0.93 1.25
N VAL A 863 3.78 0.36 0.34
CA VAL A 863 4.97 1.00 -0.25
C VAL A 863 4.58 1.76 -1.50
N THR A 864 4.91 3.06 -1.55
CA THR A 864 4.71 3.87 -2.75
C THR A 864 5.90 3.75 -3.69
N LEU A 865 5.66 3.27 -4.92
CA LEU A 865 6.72 3.09 -5.92
C LEU A 865 6.99 4.40 -6.66
N ASP A 866 8.23 4.88 -6.68
CA ASP A 866 8.61 6.15 -7.34
C ASP A 866 8.58 6.04 -8.88
N LEU A 867 7.40 6.29 -9.45
CA LEU A 867 7.15 6.34 -10.90
C LEU A 867 7.90 7.51 -11.56
N TYR A 868 8.00 8.65 -10.85
CA TYR A 868 8.54 9.89 -11.41
C TYR A 868 10.03 9.77 -11.73
N GLU A 869 10.85 9.33 -10.76
CA GLU A 869 12.29 9.13 -11.00
C GLU A 869 12.53 7.98 -11.98
N ARG A 870 11.70 6.92 -11.92
CA ARG A 870 11.83 5.80 -12.84
C ARG A 870 11.56 6.20 -14.29
N ALA A 871 10.55 7.03 -14.51
CA ALA A 871 10.17 7.52 -15.83
C ALA A 871 11.27 8.37 -16.49
N LYS A 872 12.03 9.19 -15.74
CA LYS A 872 13.13 10.00 -16.31
C LYS A 872 14.18 9.18 -17.06
N THR A 873 14.36 7.91 -16.66
CA THR A 873 15.37 7.01 -17.21
C THR A 873 14.82 6.03 -18.24
N THR A 874 13.51 6.07 -18.52
CA THR A 874 12.82 5.05 -19.33
C THR A 874 12.32 5.62 -20.65
N PRO A 875 12.79 5.12 -21.81
CA PRO A 875 12.29 5.55 -23.12
C PRO A 875 10.80 5.25 -23.30
N GLY A 876 10.07 6.16 -23.97
CA GLY A 876 8.62 6.01 -24.21
C GLY A 876 7.75 6.38 -23.01
N VAL A 877 8.36 6.80 -21.89
CA VAL A 877 7.68 7.25 -20.68
C VAL A 877 8.25 8.61 -20.26
N ASN A 878 7.39 9.56 -19.90
CA ASN A 878 7.80 10.86 -19.38
C ASN A 878 7.49 10.96 -17.89
N SER A 879 8.37 11.60 -17.12
CA SER A 879 8.12 11.89 -15.70
C SER A 879 7.04 12.96 -15.54
N GLY A 880 6.09 12.72 -14.65
CA GLY A 880 4.92 13.56 -14.46
C GLY A 880 3.75 13.18 -15.37
N CYS A 881 2.62 13.84 -15.18
CA CYS A 881 1.51 13.85 -16.11
C CYS A 881 1.30 15.30 -16.57
N PRO A 882 1.77 15.70 -17.77
CA PRO A 882 1.67 17.08 -18.25
C PRO A 882 0.27 17.67 -18.02
N GLY A 883 0.26 18.85 -17.42
CA GLY A 883 -0.93 19.59 -17.00
C GLY A 883 -1.66 20.32 -18.13
N HIS A 884 -2.67 21.09 -17.74
CA HIS A 884 -3.74 21.59 -18.62
C HIS A 884 -3.29 22.66 -19.63
N CYS A 885 -2.11 23.27 -19.48
CA CYS A 885 -1.64 24.33 -20.38
C CYS A 885 -1.29 23.87 -21.81
N THR A 886 -1.46 22.58 -22.16
CA THR A 886 -1.27 22.04 -23.53
C THR A 886 -2.56 21.68 -24.28
N SER A 887 -3.74 21.88 -23.70
CA SER A 887 -5.04 21.80 -24.41
C SER A 887 -5.58 23.20 -24.67
N ASP A 888 -6.09 23.45 -25.89
CA ASP A 888 -6.58 24.75 -26.38
C ASP A 888 -7.24 25.64 -25.30
N SER A 889 -6.55 26.74 -24.97
CA SER A 889 -6.93 27.90 -24.16
C SER A 889 -7.75 27.66 -22.88
N VAL A 890 -7.08 27.24 -21.80
CA VAL A 890 -7.62 27.27 -20.43
C VAL A 890 -7.70 28.71 -19.88
N CYS A 891 -6.79 29.57 -20.33
CA CYS A 891 -6.79 31.00 -20.05
C CYS A 891 -7.33 31.76 -21.26
N HIS A 892 -8.24 32.71 -21.02
CA HIS A 892 -8.94 33.44 -22.08
C HIS A 892 -8.38 34.85 -22.27
N ASN A 893 -8.78 35.51 -23.36
CA ASN A 893 -8.47 36.92 -23.65
C ASN A 893 -6.97 37.28 -23.57
N GLY A 894 -6.10 36.36 -24.01
CA GLY A 894 -4.64 36.56 -24.02
C GLY A 894 -3.95 36.33 -22.67
N GLY A 895 -4.67 35.79 -21.66
CA GLY A 895 -4.08 35.42 -20.37
C GLY A 895 -3.05 34.31 -20.51
N ARG A 896 -1.95 34.41 -19.77
CA ARG A 896 -0.86 33.42 -19.80
C ARG A 896 -1.16 32.30 -18.82
N CYS A 897 -1.26 31.07 -19.32
CA CYS A 897 -1.36 29.87 -18.49
C CYS A 897 -0.02 29.60 -17.82
N VAL A 898 0.00 29.66 -16.49
CA VAL A 898 1.18 29.35 -15.68
C VAL A 898 0.88 28.04 -14.96
N GLU A 899 1.65 27.00 -15.30
CA GLU A 899 1.54 25.71 -14.65
C GLU A 899 2.29 25.77 -13.31
N GLU A 900 1.59 25.46 -12.23
CA GLU A 900 2.14 25.35 -10.87
C GLU A 900 2.26 23.88 -10.47
N ARG A 901 2.92 23.60 -9.34
CA ARG A 901 3.19 22.22 -8.88
C ARG A 901 1.92 21.40 -8.61
N SER A 902 0.77 22.05 -8.44
CA SER A 902 -0.50 21.43 -8.03
C SER A 902 -1.75 21.93 -8.76
N SER A 903 -1.61 22.88 -9.69
CA SER A 903 -2.70 23.61 -10.34
C SER A 903 -2.17 24.37 -11.54
N TYR A 904 -3.07 24.92 -12.35
CA TYR A 904 -2.71 26.00 -13.28
C TYR A 904 -3.35 27.29 -12.78
N THR A 905 -2.67 28.41 -13.02
CA THR A 905 -3.21 29.76 -12.79
C THR A 905 -3.16 30.55 -14.09
N CYS A 906 -4.13 31.42 -14.31
CA CYS A 906 -4.14 32.31 -15.45
C CYS A 906 -3.62 33.69 -15.03
N ASP A 907 -2.43 34.04 -15.52
CA ASP A 907 -1.88 35.38 -15.33
C ASP A 907 -2.60 36.36 -16.28
N CYS A 908 -3.45 37.20 -15.69
CA CYS A 908 -4.22 38.23 -16.37
C CYS A 908 -3.59 39.63 -16.24
N THR A 909 -2.37 39.76 -15.69
CA THR A 909 -1.77 41.07 -15.36
C THR A 909 -1.63 41.99 -16.57
N GLN A 910 -1.24 41.44 -17.74
CA GLN A 910 -1.08 42.17 -19.00
C GLN A 910 -2.33 42.16 -19.90
N THR A 911 -3.49 41.80 -19.35
CA THR A 911 -4.77 41.80 -20.10
C THR A 911 -5.76 42.77 -19.49
N ALA A 912 -6.67 43.30 -20.30
CA ALA A 912 -7.74 44.18 -19.81
C ALA A 912 -8.87 43.44 -19.06
N PHE A 913 -8.66 42.15 -18.74
CA PHE A 913 -9.60 41.24 -18.10
C PHE A 913 -9.04 40.73 -16.77
N ASP A 914 -9.90 40.16 -15.94
CA ASP A 914 -9.57 39.64 -14.61
C ASP A 914 -10.27 38.30 -14.31
N GLY A 915 -10.08 37.77 -13.11
CA GLY A 915 -10.65 36.52 -12.63
C GLY A 915 -9.79 35.29 -12.96
N PRO A 916 -10.12 34.11 -12.40
CA PRO A 916 -9.25 32.92 -12.39
C PRO A 916 -8.92 32.35 -13.77
N HIS A 917 -9.67 32.74 -14.80
CA HIS A 917 -9.48 32.32 -16.20
C HIS A 917 -9.37 33.49 -17.18
N CYS A 918 -9.17 34.72 -16.70
CA CYS A 918 -9.12 35.96 -17.49
C CYS A 918 -10.37 36.23 -18.35
N ARG A 919 -11.56 35.90 -17.83
CA ARG A 919 -12.86 36.10 -18.51
C ARG A 919 -13.67 37.29 -17.99
N THR A 920 -13.32 37.84 -16.84
CA THR A 920 -14.08 38.94 -16.21
C THR A 920 -13.65 40.24 -16.85
N ALA A 921 -14.55 40.89 -17.59
CA ALA A 921 -14.31 42.19 -18.17
C ALA A 921 -14.38 43.27 -17.07
N LEU A 922 -13.37 44.13 -16.99
CA LEU A 922 -13.41 45.28 -16.09
C LEU A 922 -14.11 46.43 -16.78
N ALA A 923 -15.10 47.03 -16.14
CA ALA A 923 -15.86 48.16 -16.67
C ALA A 923 -15.97 49.29 -15.65
N ALA A 924 -16.11 50.53 -16.14
CA ALA A 924 -16.42 51.69 -15.31
C ALA A 924 -17.45 52.59 -15.99
N SER A 925 -18.30 53.21 -15.19
CA SER A 925 -19.15 54.32 -15.64
C SER A 925 -18.35 55.62 -15.63
N PHE A 926 -18.52 56.40 -16.70
CA PHE A 926 -17.97 57.73 -16.89
C PHE A 926 -19.14 58.72 -16.86
N GLU A 927 -19.03 59.70 -15.97
CA GLU A 927 -19.94 60.83 -15.85
C GLU A 927 -19.40 62.04 -16.65
N SER A 928 -20.23 63.09 -16.77
CA SER A 928 -19.81 64.32 -17.45
C SER A 928 -18.56 64.92 -16.78
N GLY A 929 -17.47 65.02 -17.54
CA GLY A 929 -16.19 65.57 -17.06
C GLY A 929 -15.22 64.54 -16.46
N SER A 930 -15.59 63.26 -16.42
CA SER A 930 -14.69 62.19 -15.96
C SER A 930 -13.74 61.73 -17.06
N SER A 931 -12.45 61.57 -16.77
CA SER A 931 -11.45 61.03 -17.70
C SER A 931 -10.31 60.30 -16.98
N ILE A 932 -9.63 59.42 -17.71
CA ILE A 932 -8.44 58.70 -17.26
C ILE A 932 -7.26 59.13 -18.14
N LEU A 933 -6.23 59.67 -17.50
CA LEU A 933 -4.95 59.96 -18.13
C LEU A 933 -3.95 58.85 -17.78
N TYR A 934 -3.35 58.24 -18.80
CA TYR A 934 -2.35 57.19 -18.66
C TYR A 934 -1.04 57.58 -19.35
N THR A 935 0.06 57.55 -18.61
CA THR A 935 1.40 57.82 -19.14
C THR A 935 2.01 56.51 -19.66
N LEU A 936 2.29 56.45 -20.96
CA LEU A 936 2.93 55.28 -21.58
C LEU A 936 4.42 55.29 -21.21
N GLN A 937 4.93 54.19 -20.62
CA GLN A 937 6.36 54.00 -20.40
C GLN A 937 6.97 53.28 -21.60
N GLU A 938 8.08 53.81 -22.14
CA GLU A 938 8.89 53.05 -23.08
C GLU A 938 9.48 51.82 -22.38
N PRO A 939 9.50 50.64 -23.03
CA PRO A 939 10.21 49.49 -22.49
C PRO A 939 11.70 49.81 -22.39
N PHE A 940 12.28 49.66 -21.20
CA PHE A 940 13.74 49.61 -21.04
C PHE A 940 14.33 48.63 -22.06
N SER A 941 15.17 49.15 -22.96
CA SER A 941 15.87 48.40 -24.01
C SER A 941 17.00 47.55 -23.44
N GLY A 942 16.68 46.68 -22.48
CA GLY A 942 17.65 45.83 -21.77
C GLY A 942 17.72 44.39 -22.28
N ILE A 943 16.74 43.89 -23.04
CA ILE A 943 16.74 42.50 -23.53
C ILE A 943 16.07 42.45 -24.91
N LEU A 944 16.75 42.91 -25.95
CA LEU A 944 16.50 42.51 -27.33
C LEU A 944 17.83 42.37 -28.08
N ASN A 945 18.16 41.11 -28.35
CA ASN A 945 18.97 40.58 -29.46
C ASN A 945 20.38 41.15 -29.72
N GLU A 946 21.38 40.33 -29.37
CA GLU A 946 22.76 40.42 -29.88
C GLU A 946 22.87 40.32 -31.43
N GLU A 947 21.79 40.08 -32.16
CA GLU A 947 21.81 39.95 -33.62
C GLU A 947 21.70 41.29 -34.38
N ALA A 948 21.34 42.39 -33.71
CA ALA A 948 21.20 43.70 -34.37
C ALA A 948 22.52 44.49 -34.54
N ARG A 949 23.65 43.98 -34.03
CA ARG A 949 24.99 44.63 -34.17
C ARG A 949 25.75 44.25 -35.44
N ARG A 950 25.17 43.49 -36.36
CA ARG A 950 25.76 43.22 -37.70
C ARG A 950 24.89 43.76 -38.82
N SER A 951 24.87 45.07 -39.02
CA SER A 951 24.65 45.68 -40.34
C SER A 951 25.05 47.17 -40.29
N PRO A 952 25.84 47.67 -41.24
CA PRO A 952 26.32 49.04 -41.21
C PRO A 952 25.29 50.03 -41.77
N ALA A 953 25.24 51.19 -41.13
CA ALA A 953 24.84 52.52 -41.60
C ALA A 953 23.70 52.65 -42.65
N GLY A 954 22.58 53.22 -42.18
CA GLY A 954 21.72 54.09 -42.98
C GLY A 954 20.29 53.58 -43.16
N PHE A 955 19.36 53.92 -42.25
CA PHE A 955 17.91 53.96 -42.49
C PHE A 955 17.21 54.70 -41.34
N HIS A 956 17.16 56.04 -41.40
CA HIS A 956 16.31 56.85 -40.50
C HIS A 956 14.86 57.00 -41.01
N ASP A 957 14.50 56.30 -42.09
CA ASP A 957 13.18 56.40 -42.76
C ASP A 957 12.35 55.10 -42.68
N ALA A 958 12.83 54.10 -41.92
CA ALA A 958 12.24 52.77 -41.83
C ALA A 958 11.47 52.49 -40.51
N GLU A 959 11.45 53.44 -39.55
CA GLU A 959 10.77 53.26 -38.26
C GLU A 959 9.25 53.54 -38.36
N VAL A 960 8.82 54.53 -39.15
CA VAL A 960 7.39 54.86 -39.31
C VAL A 960 6.63 53.77 -40.08
N THR A 961 7.30 53.04 -40.99
CA THR A 961 6.70 51.91 -41.74
C THR A 961 6.57 50.62 -40.91
N LYS A 962 7.06 50.59 -39.67
CA LYS A 962 6.94 49.45 -38.74
C LYS A 962 6.07 49.70 -37.50
N SER A 963 5.52 50.91 -37.31
CA SER A 963 4.63 51.20 -36.17
C SER A 963 3.38 50.32 -36.23
N GLN A 964 3.07 49.62 -35.14
CA GLN A 964 1.88 48.79 -35.00
C GLN A 964 1.14 49.14 -33.71
N GLU A 965 -0.10 49.62 -33.82
CA GLU A 965 -0.98 49.88 -32.69
C GLU A 965 -2.16 48.91 -32.68
N LYS A 966 -2.41 48.34 -31.50
CA LYS A 966 -3.55 47.49 -31.22
C LYS A 966 -4.40 48.15 -30.14
N VAL A 967 -5.60 48.57 -30.50
CA VAL A 967 -6.55 49.18 -29.57
C VAL A 967 -7.79 48.29 -29.48
N SER A 968 -8.26 48.01 -28.28
CA SER A 968 -9.53 47.31 -28.08
C SER A 968 -10.28 47.82 -26.87
N PHE A 969 -11.59 47.98 -27.00
CA PHE A 969 -12.45 48.40 -25.90
C PHE A 969 -13.91 48.01 -26.20
N GLY A 970 -14.67 47.83 -25.14
CA GLY A 970 -16.13 47.78 -25.17
C GLY A 970 -16.71 49.08 -24.65
N PHE A 971 -17.84 49.51 -25.21
CA PHE A 971 -18.52 50.70 -24.74
C PHE A 971 -20.05 50.61 -24.86
N LEU A 972 -20.75 51.37 -24.04
CA LEU A 972 -22.19 51.58 -24.09
C LEU A 972 -22.47 53.06 -23.80
N THR A 973 -23.18 53.74 -24.69
CA THR A 973 -23.54 55.16 -24.53
C THR A 973 -24.81 55.53 -25.32
N HIS A 974 -25.46 56.61 -24.88
CA HIS A 974 -26.54 57.31 -25.61
C HIS A 974 -26.12 58.73 -26.05
N HIS A 975 -24.89 59.15 -25.74
CA HIS A 975 -24.44 60.53 -25.89
C HIS A 975 -23.53 60.70 -27.11
N VAL A 976 -23.79 61.76 -27.88
CA VAL A 976 -23.02 62.14 -29.08
C VAL A 976 -22.90 63.68 -29.18
N PRO A 977 -21.84 64.21 -29.82
CA PRO A 977 -20.58 63.53 -30.10
C PRO A 977 -19.83 63.19 -28.79
N ALA A 978 -19.03 62.13 -28.79
CA ALA A 978 -18.31 61.66 -27.61
C ALA A 978 -16.90 61.17 -27.97
N LEU A 979 -15.88 61.65 -27.25
CA LEU A 979 -14.49 61.19 -27.41
C LEU A 979 -14.23 59.98 -26.51
N ILE A 980 -13.92 58.82 -27.10
CA ILE A 980 -13.73 57.57 -26.34
C ILE A 980 -12.28 57.40 -25.90
N LEU A 981 -11.34 57.53 -26.83
CA LEU A 981 -9.91 57.37 -26.58
C LEU A 981 -9.13 58.33 -27.47
N THR A 982 -8.10 58.97 -26.91
CA THR A 982 -7.07 59.70 -27.66
C THR A 982 -5.70 59.30 -27.16
N ALA A 983 -4.76 59.07 -28.07
CA ALA A 983 -3.37 58.79 -27.75
C ALA A 983 -2.50 59.77 -28.53
N HIS A 984 -1.53 60.38 -27.87
CA HIS A 984 -0.65 61.37 -28.47
C HIS A 984 0.81 61.11 -28.12
N THR A 985 1.69 61.51 -29.04
CA THR A 985 3.14 61.46 -28.86
C THR A 985 3.71 62.86 -28.64
N VAL A 986 4.91 62.95 -28.07
CA VAL A 986 5.66 64.21 -27.90
C VAL A 986 5.86 64.92 -29.25
N ASP A 987 5.97 64.17 -30.34
CA ASP A 987 6.08 64.68 -31.71
C ASP A 987 4.72 65.01 -32.36
N GLN A 988 3.65 65.27 -31.58
CA GLN A 988 2.32 65.68 -32.08
C GLN A 988 1.63 64.70 -33.06
N HIS A 989 2.11 63.45 -33.19
CA HIS A 989 1.31 62.39 -33.80
C HIS A 989 0.20 61.99 -32.84
N TYR A 990 -1.01 61.79 -33.35
CA TYR A 990 -2.14 61.39 -32.52
C TYR A 990 -3.04 60.36 -33.20
N MET A 991 -3.75 59.60 -32.38
CA MET A 991 -4.86 58.74 -32.78
C MET A 991 -6.04 59.04 -31.87
N ALA A 992 -7.18 59.40 -32.45
CA ALA A 992 -8.41 59.68 -31.74
C ALA A 992 -9.53 58.75 -32.22
N VAL A 993 -10.29 58.20 -31.28
CA VAL A 993 -11.47 57.37 -31.54
C VAL A 993 -12.67 58.04 -30.90
N MET A 994 -13.66 58.40 -31.72
CA MET A 994 -14.81 59.19 -31.31
C MET A 994 -16.11 58.74 -31.97
N LEU A 995 -17.23 59.10 -31.35
CA LEU A 995 -18.55 59.10 -31.98
C LEU A 995 -18.84 60.52 -32.48
N THR A 996 -19.15 60.65 -33.77
CA THR A 996 -19.53 61.93 -34.40
C THR A 996 -20.93 62.36 -33.96
N SER A 997 -21.34 63.58 -34.34
CA SER A 997 -22.65 64.17 -33.99
C SER A 997 -23.86 63.34 -34.45
N ASN A 998 -23.72 62.54 -35.52
CA ASN A 998 -24.71 61.57 -35.99
C ASN A 998 -24.56 60.16 -35.36
N GLY A 999 -23.63 60.00 -34.41
CA GLY A 999 -23.35 58.76 -33.67
C GLY A 999 -22.51 57.72 -34.40
N SER A 1000 -22.01 58.01 -35.60
CA SER A 1000 -21.14 57.09 -36.33
C SER A 1000 -19.75 56.99 -35.69
N LEU A 1001 -19.13 55.80 -35.70
CA LEU A 1001 -17.78 55.62 -35.18
C LEU A 1001 -16.76 56.18 -36.16
N GLN A 1002 -15.86 57.02 -35.66
CA GLN A 1002 -14.81 57.64 -36.45
C GLN A 1002 -13.46 57.49 -35.74
N ILE A 1003 -12.48 57.03 -36.50
CA ILE A 1003 -11.09 56.87 -36.09
C ILE A 1003 -10.28 57.85 -36.92
N ARG A 1004 -9.61 58.79 -36.24
CA ARG A 1004 -8.74 59.79 -36.86
C ARG A 1004 -7.32 59.55 -36.40
N TYR A 1005 -6.35 59.70 -37.30
CA TYR A 1005 -4.95 59.62 -36.92
C TYR A 1005 -4.05 60.48 -37.81
N LEU A 1006 -2.94 60.91 -37.24
CA LEU A 1006 -1.92 61.74 -37.89
C LEU A 1006 -0.54 61.10 -37.63
N LEU A 1007 0.10 60.61 -38.70
CA LEU A 1007 1.38 59.87 -38.65
C LEU A 1007 2.58 60.64 -39.18
N ASP A 1008 2.33 61.76 -39.84
CA ASP A 1008 3.35 62.61 -40.44
C ASP A 1008 2.84 64.05 -40.36
N LYS A 1009 3.63 64.96 -39.77
CA LYS A 1009 3.25 66.38 -39.59
C LYS A 1009 3.03 67.09 -40.93
N GLU A 1010 3.57 66.59 -42.03
CA GLU A 1010 3.44 67.20 -43.36
C GLU A 1010 2.18 66.73 -44.13
N LYS A 1011 1.40 65.76 -43.60
CA LYS A 1011 0.20 65.21 -44.26
C LYS A 1011 -1.11 65.57 -43.54
N GLN A 1012 -2.22 65.56 -44.30
CA GLN A 1012 -3.57 65.77 -43.75
C GLN A 1012 -4.00 64.62 -42.82
N THR A 1013 -4.78 64.94 -41.78
CA THR A 1013 -5.38 63.95 -40.87
C THR A 1013 -6.17 62.90 -41.63
N GLU A 1014 -5.82 61.63 -41.45
CA GLU A 1014 -6.52 60.52 -42.07
C GLU A 1014 -7.73 60.16 -41.19
N THR A 1015 -8.91 60.06 -41.83
CA THR A 1015 -10.17 59.78 -41.15
C THR A 1015 -10.80 58.51 -41.70
N PHE A 1016 -11.14 57.58 -40.80
CA PHE A 1016 -11.77 56.33 -41.13
C PHE A 1016 -13.07 56.13 -40.34
N SER A 1017 -14.17 55.93 -41.06
CA SER A 1017 -15.51 55.72 -40.48
C SER A 1017 -16.02 54.32 -40.85
N PRO A 1018 -15.68 53.28 -40.06
CA PRO A 1018 -16.03 51.89 -40.39
C PRO A 1018 -17.54 51.63 -40.38
N VAL A 1019 -18.29 52.37 -39.56
CA VAL A 1019 -19.73 52.17 -39.38
C VAL A 1019 -20.42 53.52 -39.51
N SER A 1020 -21.30 53.65 -40.49
CA SER A 1020 -22.06 54.88 -40.76
C SER A 1020 -23.34 55.01 -39.93
N SER A 1021 -23.84 53.91 -39.35
CA SER A 1021 -24.98 53.91 -38.41
C SER A 1021 -24.55 54.35 -37.01
N SER A 1022 -25.48 54.96 -36.26
CA SER A 1022 -25.22 55.38 -34.88
C SER A 1022 -24.91 54.19 -33.96
N LEU A 1023 -23.79 54.25 -33.24
CA LEU A 1023 -23.43 53.31 -32.16
C LEU A 1023 -23.79 53.84 -30.76
N ALA A 1024 -24.40 55.03 -30.67
CA ALA A 1024 -24.92 55.59 -29.43
C ALA A 1024 -26.36 55.16 -29.17
N ASP A 1025 -26.64 53.86 -29.31
CA ASP A 1025 -27.98 53.26 -29.24
C ASP A 1025 -28.30 52.68 -27.84
N GLY A 1026 -27.40 52.84 -26.86
CA GLY A 1026 -27.52 52.24 -25.54
C GLY A 1026 -27.26 50.75 -25.46
N ARG A 1027 -26.79 50.12 -26.54
CA ARG A 1027 -26.35 48.73 -26.54
C ARG A 1027 -24.83 48.67 -26.34
N PHE A 1028 -24.37 47.51 -25.88
CA PHE A 1028 -22.95 47.28 -25.71
C PHE A 1028 -22.30 46.94 -27.06
N HIS A 1029 -21.29 47.72 -27.45
CA HIS A 1029 -20.52 47.52 -28.66
C HIS A 1029 -19.07 47.19 -28.31
N TRP A 1030 -18.47 46.28 -29.06
CA TRP A 1030 -17.05 45.93 -28.94
C TRP A 1030 -16.30 46.39 -30.19
N VAL A 1031 -15.20 47.11 -29.99
CA VAL A 1031 -14.36 47.64 -31.06
C VAL A 1031 -12.93 47.16 -30.89
N LYS A 1032 -12.34 46.64 -31.96
CA LYS A 1032 -10.93 46.28 -32.06
C LYS A 1032 -10.31 46.94 -33.28
N ILE A 1033 -9.23 47.67 -33.08
CA ILE A 1033 -8.50 48.42 -34.11
C ILE A 1033 -7.07 47.87 -34.12
N ASN A 1034 -6.58 47.49 -35.28
CA ASN A 1034 -5.20 47.06 -35.49
C ASN A 1034 -4.64 47.88 -36.66
N ARG A 1035 -3.75 48.82 -36.37
CA ARG A 1035 -3.04 49.61 -37.36
C ARG A 1035 -1.65 49.03 -37.54
N LYS A 1036 -1.20 48.82 -38.78
CA LYS A 1036 0.17 48.45 -39.12
C LYS A 1036 0.64 49.32 -40.27
N GLY A 1037 1.49 50.31 -39.99
CA GLY A 1037 1.80 51.36 -40.97
C GLY A 1037 0.52 52.05 -41.46
N GLN A 1038 0.30 52.12 -42.77
CA GLN A 1038 -0.90 52.74 -43.36
C GLN A 1038 -2.12 51.80 -43.45
N GLU A 1039 -1.98 50.53 -43.04
CA GLU A 1039 -3.10 49.59 -43.05
C GLU A 1039 -3.86 49.67 -41.72
N LEU A 1040 -5.17 49.94 -41.81
CA LEU A 1040 -6.07 49.97 -40.66
C LEU A 1040 -7.11 48.86 -40.79
N LEU A 1041 -7.13 47.96 -39.80
CA LEU A 1041 -8.13 46.90 -39.68
C LEU A 1041 -8.99 47.15 -38.45
N VAL A 1042 -10.29 47.34 -38.67
CA VAL A 1042 -11.26 47.62 -37.60
C VAL A 1042 -12.35 46.57 -37.58
N GLN A 1043 -12.58 46.00 -36.41
CA GLN A 1043 -13.65 45.05 -36.15
C GLN A 1043 -14.63 45.68 -35.15
N VAL A 1044 -15.90 45.77 -35.54
CA VAL A 1044 -16.99 46.27 -34.69
C VAL A 1044 -18.06 45.19 -34.59
N SER A 1045 -18.30 44.68 -33.37
CA SER A 1045 -19.17 43.54 -33.09
C SER A 1045 -18.79 42.23 -33.83
N PHE A 1046 -19.17 41.06 -33.32
CA PHE A 1046 -18.48 39.77 -33.59
C PHE A 1046 -18.30 39.31 -35.06
N ASN A 1047 -18.88 39.96 -36.08
CA ASN A 1047 -18.90 39.45 -37.47
C ASN A 1047 -18.54 40.44 -38.59
N THR A 1048 -18.12 41.69 -38.31
CA THR A 1048 -17.83 42.68 -39.36
C THR A 1048 -16.41 43.23 -39.25
N VAL A 1049 -15.55 42.84 -40.20
CA VAL A 1049 -14.16 43.29 -40.32
C VAL A 1049 -14.05 44.25 -41.51
N PHE A 1050 -13.59 45.46 -41.24
CA PHE A 1050 -13.29 46.47 -42.25
C PHE A 1050 -11.78 46.59 -42.39
N SER A 1051 -11.26 46.44 -43.62
CA SER A 1051 -9.85 46.59 -43.94
C SER A 1051 -9.69 47.73 -44.94
N CYS A 1052 -8.83 48.69 -44.65
CA CYS A 1052 -8.50 49.78 -45.56
C CYS A 1052 -7.00 49.84 -45.78
N SER A 1053 -6.55 49.63 -47.02
CA SER A 1053 -5.20 49.92 -47.47
C SER A 1053 -5.27 51.24 -48.23
N ILE A 1054 -4.71 52.32 -47.67
CA ILE A 1054 -4.83 53.66 -48.25
C ILE A 1054 -3.90 53.79 -49.46
N LEU A 1055 -4.41 53.40 -50.63
CA LEU A 1055 -3.92 53.88 -51.92
C LEU A 1055 -4.99 54.86 -52.41
N PHE A 1056 -4.62 56.15 -52.40
CA PHE A 1056 -5.37 57.35 -52.81
C PHE A 1056 -6.02 58.18 -51.68
N PRO A 1057 -5.71 59.49 -51.60
CA PRO A 1057 -6.31 60.41 -50.64
C PRO A 1057 -7.75 60.69 -51.04
N VAL A 1058 -8.71 60.44 -50.14
CA VAL A 1058 -10.05 61.01 -50.26
C VAL A 1058 -9.92 62.48 -49.88
N SER A 1059 -9.80 63.35 -50.89
CA SER A 1059 -9.85 64.80 -50.73
C SER A 1059 -11.22 65.20 -50.19
N GLY A 1060 -11.31 65.40 -48.89
CA GLY A 1060 -12.46 65.94 -48.19
C GLY A 1060 -12.04 67.14 -47.36
N ILE A 1061 -12.31 68.33 -47.90
CA ILE A 1061 -12.63 69.61 -47.26
C ILE A 1061 -11.95 69.88 -45.90
N GLU A 1062 -11.19 70.98 -45.83
CA GLU A 1062 -10.76 71.64 -44.57
C GLU A 1062 -11.96 71.88 -43.65
N ILE A 1063 -12.28 70.88 -42.82
CA ILE A 1063 -13.20 71.02 -41.71
C ILE A 1063 -12.31 71.22 -40.49
N THR A 1064 -12.14 72.48 -40.11
CA THR A 1064 -11.62 72.92 -38.81
C THR A 1064 -12.08 71.96 -37.70
N ASP A 1065 -11.16 71.56 -36.83
CA ASP A 1065 -11.26 70.53 -35.77
C ASP A 1065 -12.31 70.79 -34.67
N LYS A 1066 -13.39 71.54 -34.96
CA LYS A 1066 -14.47 71.87 -34.04
C LYS A 1066 -15.21 70.64 -33.50
N GLU A 1067 -15.40 69.59 -34.31
CA GLU A 1067 -16.16 68.41 -33.87
C GLU A 1067 -15.34 67.50 -32.92
N LEU A 1068 -14.03 67.35 -33.15
CA LEU A 1068 -13.13 66.63 -32.24
C LEU A 1068 -12.96 67.41 -30.93
N VAL A 1069 -12.79 68.74 -31.00
CA VAL A 1069 -12.74 69.62 -29.83
C VAL A 1069 -14.07 69.60 -29.06
N GLN A 1070 -15.22 69.62 -29.75
CA GLN A 1070 -16.53 69.48 -29.10
C GLN A 1070 -16.73 68.10 -28.46
N ALA A 1071 -16.30 67.02 -29.10
CA ALA A 1071 -16.34 65.67 -28.53
C ALA A 1071 -15.41 65.55 -27.30
N GLY A 1072 -14.24 66.19 -27.36
CA GLY A 1072 -13.29 66.26 -26.25
C GLY A 1072 -13.79 67.06 -25.05
N LEU A 1073 -14.43 68.21 -25.30
CA LEU A 1073 -15.06 69.05 -24.27
C LEU A 1073 -16.25 68.37 -23.60
N ARG A 1074 -17.02 67.57 -24.34
CA ARG A 1074 -18.14 66.78 -23.80
C ARG A 1074 -17.67 65.50 -23.08
N GLY A 1075 -16.48 64.99 -23.43
CA GLY A 1075 -15.96 63.73 -22.92
C GLY A 1075 -16.80 62.53 -23.33
N PHE A 1076 -16.57 61.39 -22.68
CA PHE A 1076 -17.38 60.20 -22.81
C PHE A 1076 -18.34 60.09 -21.62
N ILE A 1077 -19.63 59.97 -21.89
CA ILE A 1077 -20.65 59.68 -20.87
C ILE A 1077 -21.25 58.32 -21.19
N GLY A 1078 -21.05 57.35 -20.30
CA GLY A 1078 -21.46 55.96 -20.54
C GLY A 1078 -20.59 54.95 -19.81
N CYS A 1079 -20.64 53.70 -20.26
CA CYS A 1079 -19.92 52.57 -19.65
C CYS A 1079 -18.76 52.19 -20.59
N LEU A 1080 -17.49 52.26 -20.15
CA LEU A 1080 -16.34 51.70 -20.88
C LEU A 1080 -15.88 50.42 -20.22
N SER A 1081 -15.45 49.45 -21.04
CA SER A 1081 -14.99 48.14 -20.57
C SER A 1081 -13.76 47.65 -21.33
N SER A 1082 -12.89 46.95 -20.60
CA SER A 1082 -11.74 46.19 -21.13
C SER A 1082 -10.88 47.00 -22.11
N VAL A 1083 -10.60 48.26 -21.73
CA VAL A 1083 -9.82 49.20 -22.56
C VAL A 1083 -8.35 48.79 -22.55
N GLN A 1084 -7.84 48.48 -23.74
CA GLN A 1084 -6.45 48.10 -23.99
C GLN A 1084 -5.87 48.91 -25.14
N PHE A 1085 -4.68 49.45 -24.93
CA PHE A 1085 -3.88 50.12 -25.95
C PHE A 1085 -2.49 49.48 -25.95
N ASN A 1086 -2.15 48.76 -27.01
CA ASN A 1086 -0.97 47.91 -27.09
C ASN A 1086 -0.88 46.93 -25.90
N GLN A 1087 0.16 47.04 -25.09
CA GLN A 1087 0.32 46.25 -23.85
C GLN A 1087 -0.24 46.98 -22.61
N ALA A 1088 -0.61 48.26 -22.74
CA ALA A 1088 -1.16 49.03 -21.64
C ALA A 1088 -2.65 48.75 -21.45
N THR A 1089 -3.08 48.67 -20.18
CA THR A 1089 -4.49 48.47 -19.79
C THR A 1089 -4.94 49.61 -18.88
N PRO A 1090 -5.18 50.81 -19.42
CA PRO A 1090 -5.32 52.03 -18.62
C PRO A 1090 -6.52 52.00 -17.66
N LEU A 1091 -7.66 51.47 -18.11
CA LEU A 1091 -8.86 51.38 -17.27
C LEU A 1091 -8.66 50.44 -16.08
N LYS A 1092 -8.00 49.29 -16.29
CA LYS A 1092 -7.65 48.34 -15.22
C LYS A 1092 -6.69 48.99 -14.21
N ALA A 1093 -5.68 49.70 -14.70
CA ALA A 1093 -4.72 50.40 -13.85
C ALA A 1093 -5.38 51.51 -13.01
N ALA A 1094 -6.33 52.25 -13.57
CA ALA A 1094 -7.11 53.26 -12.84
C ALA A 1094 -7.99 52.67 -11.73
N LEU A 1095 -8.64 51.53 -11.99
CA LEU A 1095 -9.57 50.91 -11.04
C LEU A 1095 -8.86 50.12 -9.93
N GLN A 1096 -7.74 49.45 -10.23
CA GLN A 1096 -7.07 48.54 -9.30
C GLN A 1096 -5.81 49.13 -8.65
N ASN A 1097 -5.12 50.05 -9.33
CA ASN A 1097 -3.82 50.60 -8.90
C ASN A 1097 -3.85 52.14 -8.91
N SER A 1098 -4.82 52.74 -8.23
CA SER A 1098 -5.02 54.20 -8.16
C SER A 1098 -3.85 55.00 -7.57
N GLN A 1099 -2.84 54.32 -6.98
CA GLN A 1099 -1.60 54.93 -6.49
C GLN A 1099 -0.42 54.83 -7.47
N SER A 1100 -0.63 54.29 -8.67
CA SER A 1100 0.43 54.21 -9.70
C SER A 1100 0.78 55.61 -10.22
N PRO A 1101 2.07 55.96 -10.33
CA PRO A 1101 2.50 57.26 -10.89
C PRO A 1101 2.18 57.40 -12.39
N LEU A 1102 1.69 56.33 -13.04
CA LEU A 1102 1.37 56.29 -14.47
C LEU A 1102 -0.08 56.63 -14.77
N VAL A 1103 -0.96 56.72 -13.76
CA VAL A 1103 -2.39 56.93 -13.99
C VAL A 1103 -2.89 58.10 -13.16
N THR A 1104 -3.59 59.03 -13.81
CA THR A 1104 -4.31 60.12 -13.15
C THR A 1104 -5.78 60.03 -13.52
N VAL A 1105 -6.66 59.98 -12.51
CA VAL A 1105 -8.11 59.99 -12.69
C VAL A 1105 -8.64 61.38 -12.40
N ILE A 1106 -9.39 61.94 -13.35
CA ILE A 1106 -10.06 63.23 -13.23
C ILE A 1106 -11.57 62.96 -13.20
N GLY A 1107 -12.29 63.48 -12.20
CA GLY A 1107 -13.73 63.21 -12.00
C GLY A 1107 -14.03 61.91 -11.25
N ARG A 1108 -15.30 61.48 -11.25
CA ARG A 1108 -15.77 60.26 -10.54
C ARG A 1108 -15.88 59.08 -11.51
N LEU A 1109 -15.28 57.95 -11.14
CA LEU A 1109 -15.38 56.66 -11.83
C LEU A 1109 -15.99 55.64 -10.88
N GLU A 1110 -17.06 54.96 -11.30
CA GLU A 1110 -17.61 53.85 -10.52
C GLU A 1110 -17.35 52.51 -11.23
N ALA A 1111 -16.72 51.59 -10.52
CA ALA A 1111 -16.40 50.25 -11.04
C ALA A 1111 -17.67 49.40 -11.16
N SER A 1112 -17.82 48.68 -12.27
CA SER A 1112 -18.83 47.63 -12.42
C SER A 1112 -18.15 46.31 -12.80
N THR A 1113 -18.46 45.24 -12.05
CA THR A 1113 -17.91 43.89 -12.29
C THR A 1113 -19.01 42.95 -12.74
N SER A 1114 -18.93 42.42 -13.96
CA SER A 1114 -19.82 41.33 -14.42
C SER A 1114 -19.09 40.32 -15.31
N SER A 1115 -19.54 39.06 -15.24
CA SER A 1115 -19.13 37.98 -16.13
C SER A 1115 -19.92 38.07 -17.46
N LEU A 1116 -19.31 37.64 -18.56
CA LEU A 1116 -19.80 37.81 -19.95
C LEU A 1116 -21.16 37.15 -20.28
N SER A 1117 -21.94 36.68 -19.29
CA SER A 1117 -23.21 35.95 -19.49
C SER A 1117 -24.47 36.66 -18.98
N SER A 1118 -24.42 37.90 -18.51
CA SER A 1118 -25.64 38.65 -18.14
C SER A 1118 -25.66 40.06 -18.74
N SER A 1119 -26.61 40.29 -19.65
CA SER A 1119 -26.82 41.53 -20.39
C SER A 1119 -27.49 42.66 -19.56
N ARG A 1120 -27.29 42.74 -18.24
CA ARG A 1120 -27.93 43.76 -17.39
C ARG A 1120 -27.11 44.07 -16.14
N SER A 1121 -26.29 45.14 -16.18
CA SER A 1121 -26.04 46.05 -15.04
C SER A 1121 -24.99 47.12 -15.38
N CYS A 1122 -25.35 48.11 -16.19
CA CYS A 1122 -24.83 49.47 -16.05
C CYS A 1122 -26.09 50.32 -15.83
N SER A 1123 -26.52 50.46 -14.56
CA SER A 1123 -27.74 51.18 -14.19
C SER A 1123 -27.44 52.68 -14.23
N LEU A 1124 -28.02 53.39 -15.20
CA LEU A 1124 -28.04 54.84 -15.23
C LEU A 1124 -28.86 55.34 -14.03
N LEU A 1125 -28.20 55.94 -13.03
CA LEU A 1125 -28.87 56.73 -12.01
C LEU A 1125 -29.30 58.06 -12.65
N ALA A 1126 -30.61 58.25 -12.73
CA ALA A 1126 -31.21 59.52 -13.08
C ALA A 1126 -31.18 60.44 -11.85
N ASP A 1127 -30.62 61.63 -12.06
CA ASP A 1127 -30.90 62.93 -11.44
C ASP A 1127 -31.20 62.95 -9.92
N ASP A 1128 -30.24 63.45 -9.13
CA ASP A 1128 -30.63 64.31 -8.00
C ASP A 1128 -29.54 65.34 -7.63
N SER A 1129 -30.06 66.51 -7.27
CA SER A 1129 -29.38 67.76 -6.97
C SER A 1129 -28.36 67.70 -5.82
N ALA A 1130 -27.20 68.39 -5.96
CA ALA A 1130 -26.62 69.27 -4.92
C ALA A 1130 -25.22 69.85 -5.24
N LYS A 1131 -25.16 71.18 -5.17
CA LYS A 1131 -24.14 72.05 -4.55
C LYS A 1131 -22.67 72.02 -5.03
N THR A 1132 -22.31 73.16 -5.61
CA THR A 1132 -20.98 73.77 -5.64
C THR A 1132 -20.27 73.70 -4.28
N ASP A 1133 -19.02 73.24 -4.29
CA ASP A 1133 -18.03 73.64 -3.30
C ASP A 1133 -16.69 73.95 -4.00
N GLN A 1134 -16.15 75.13 -3.71
CA GLN A 1134 -14.89 75.62 -4.24
C GLN A 1134 -13.75 75.19 -3.31
N GLY A 1135 -12.87 74.31 -3.79
CA GLY A 1135 -11.59 74.00 -3.16
C GLY A 1135 -10.43 74.28 -4.11
N LYS A 1136 -9.67 75.34 -3.85
CA LYS A 1136 -8.36 75.59 -4.44
C LYS A 1136 -7.30 74.84 -3.63
N ASP A 1137 -6.41 74.12 -4.30
CA ASP A 1137 -4.97 74.17 -4.01
C ASP A 1137 -4.13 73.62 -5.18
N PRO A 1138 -2.88 74.08 -5.35
CA PRO A 1138 -2.17 74.05 -6.64
C PRO A 1138 -1.27 72.82 -6.80
N LEU A 1139 -1.18 72.30 -8.02
CA LEU A 1139 -0.23 71.26 -8.40
C LEU A 1139 0.74 71.70 -9.49
N LYS A 1140 1.94 71.17 -9.34
CA LYS A 1140 3.23 71.55 -9.92
C LYS A 1140 3.29 71.27 -11.43
N LYS A 1141 4.09 72.09 -12.14
CA LYS A 1141 4.55 71.82 -13.51
C LYS A 1141 5.20 70.42 -13.57
N ALA A 1142 4.77 69.60 -14.52
CA ALA A 1142 5.38 68.31 -14.87
C ALA A 1142 5.94 68.37 -16.31
N ASP A 1143 7.09 67.75 -16.51
CA ASP A 1143 7.80 67.61 -17.78
C ASP A 1143 7.01 66.75 -18.80
N GLN A 1144 7.09 67.12 -20.09
CA GLN A 1144 6.41 66.48 -21.22
C GLN A 1144 6.77 64.99 -21.38
N LYS A 1145 5.76 64.12 -21.44
CA LYS A 1145 5.84 62.68 -21.72
C LYS A 1145 4.72 62.28 -22.70
N ASP A 1146 4.83 61.11 -23.35
CA ASP A 1146 3.76 60.52 -24.17
C ASP A 1146 2.54 60.11 -23.30
N LEU A 1147 1.33 60.53 -23.67
CA LEU A 1147 0.12 60.26 -22.88
C LEU A 1147 -1.01 59.67 -23.74
N ALA A 1148 -1.81 58.81 -23.11
CA ALA A 1148 -3.08 58.32 -23.62
C ALA A 1148 -4.22 58.74 -22.68
N VAL A 1149 -5.26 59.38 -23.21
CA VAL A 1149 -6.44 59.84 -22.47
C VAL A 1149 -7.67 59.03 -22.88
N ILE A 1150 -8.42 58.53 -21.91
CA ILE A 1150 -9.62 57.73 -22.10
C ILE A 1150 -10.79 58.43 -21.41
N GLY A 1151 -11.87 58.66 -22.16
CA GLY A 1151 -13.10 59.28 -21.67
C GLY A 1151 -13.14 60.81 -21.61
N GLY A 1152 -12.11 61.52 -22.10
CA GLY A 1152 -12.11 62.99 -22.18
C GLY A 1152 -10.71 63.55 -22.48
N ILE A 1153 -10.54 64.87 -22.41
CA ILE A 1153 -9.25 65.57 -22.58
C ILE A 1153 -8.94 66.34 -21.28
N ASP A 1154 -7.65 66.46 -20.90
CA ASP A 1154 -7.22 67.37 -19.84
C ASP A 1154 -7.52 68.84 -20.25
N PRO A 1155 -8.17 69.68 -19.42
CA PRO A 1155 -8.35 71.10 -19.73
C PRO A 1155 -7.05 71.85 -20.07
N HIS A 1156 -5.87 71.36 -19.68
CA HIS A 1156 -4.59 71.93 -20.12
C HIS A 1156 -4.18 71.57 -21.56
N ASP A 1157 -4.61 70.43 -22.10
CA ASP A 1157 -4.39 70.06 -23.49
C ASP A 1157 -5.36 70.79 -24.43
N ILE A 1158 -6.56 71.15 -23.97
CA ILE A 1158 -7.49 72.01 -24.73
C ILE A 1158 -6.84 73.37 -25.06
N VAL A 1159 -6.01 73.90 -24.17
CA VAL A 1159 -5.25 75.15 -24.39
C VAL A 1159 -4.10 74.95 -25.39
N LEU A 1160 -3.50 73.76 -25.47
CA LEU A 1160 -2.49 73.43 -26.49
C LEU A 1160 -3.13 73.32 -27.88
N TRP A 1161 -4.31 72.71 -28.00
CA TRP A 1161 -5.06 72.60 -29.27
C TRP A 1161 -5.56 73.96 -29.78
N GLU A 1162 -6.04 74.85 -28.89
CA GLU A 1162 -6.35 76.25 -29.26
C GLU A 1162 -5.09 77.02 -29.68
N LYS A 1163 -3.94 76.83 -29.01
CA LYS A 1163 -2.69 77.53 -29.34
C LYS A 1163 -2.04 77.11 -30.65
N THR A 1164 -2.16 75.85 -31.07
CA THR A 1164 -1.66 75.41 -32.39
C THR A 1164 -2.46 75.97 -33.56
N PHE A 1165 -3.70 76.44 -33.33
CA PHE A 1165 -4.55 76.99 -34.39
C PHE A 1165 -4.69 78.52 -34.37
N GLN A 1166 -4.05 79.23 -33.43
CA GLN A 1166 -4.15 80.70 -33.31
C GLN A 1166 -2.86 81.49 -33.62
N ASN A 1167 -1.81 80.89 -34.17
CA ASN A 1167 -0.64 81.65 -34.65
C ASN A 1167 -0.36 81.39 -36.13
N ASN A 1168 -1.12 82.06 -37.00
CA ASN A 1168 -0.62 82.65 -38.26
C ASN A 1168 -1.68 83.55 -38.91
N THR A 1169 -1.96 84.70 -38.28
CA THR A 1169 -2.61 85.92 -38.84
C THR A 1169 -2.81 86.86 -37.63
N GLN A 1170 -2.30 88.08 -37.48
CA GLN A 1170 -1.57 89.09 -38.27
C GLN A 1170 -0.63 89.84 -37.28
N ILE A 1171 0.16 90.82 -37.76
CA ILE A 1171 0.99 91.78 -36.98
C ILE A 1171 0.50 92.06 -35.56
#